data_AF-A0A433D606-F1
#
_entry.id   AF-A0A433D606-F1
#
_cell.length_a   1.000
_cell.length_b   1.000
_cell.length_c   1.000
_cell.angle_alpha   90.00
_cell.angle_beta   90.00
_cell.angle_gamma   90.00
#
_symmetry.space_group_name_H-M   'P 1'
#
loop_
_entity.id
_entity.type
_entity.pdbx_description
1 polymer ?
#
loop_
_entity_poly.entity_id
_entity_poly.type
_entity_poly.pdbx_seq_one_letter_code
_entity_poly.pdbx_strand_id
1 'polypeptide(L)'
;PIQIWVSVHVNLFFFFASTIYNSSRVVLNSPFSTHPTMKFGHQLKTSLYEEWNFYYMSYVDLKRFLKLRLAEHDWTEDDESGFVEQLEKELDKVYSFQRVKLGEINRRIEHVQREVEDLIREDGDHQPTEDDFTALEAELSHIIADVHDLAKFTRLNYTGFLKIIKKHDKQTGWVMKPMFMVRLNAKPFYRENYDALVVRLSSLYDRVRLRGKAHGGDASAGGKQAAFVRQTTKYWVHADNITELKLIILKHLPVLVFNPNKQFDAQDSAITSIYFDNDDFQLYLGRLEKSEGAEAIRLRWYGGMSNNEIFVERKTHREDWTGEKSVKARFPLKEKYVNPFLRGEYTMEPAFQKMREAGKKSEKEIEQLEQLAQEVQYSMITRELKPVVRSFYNRTAFQLPGDARVRISLDTELSMIREDNYDGRERSGDNWRRMDIGIDYPFSQLPDSDICRFPYAVLEVKLQTQFGQEPPEWVTELIHSHLVEAVPKFSKFIHGVSTLLENRVQLLPFWLPQMDIDIRKPPTTSFGLGRPRDGGNTSIAAAPYGSNSSDSSKVGGSSRGSEPDIQVVIDQRSSDERAPLLGATGTNGNGPTLIEEGGIMKQLSPAGLRNLFHKSKSAFTRRPANYSSISPGGGQGNGTAKSVPEHPLPPGKRIALPVRVEPKVFFANERTFLSWLQFSVILGGLAVGLLNFGDQIGRISAAMFTFVSMSVMGYALYTFHWRADHIRRRDAGPYDDRFGPTALCTFLILVVLINFYLRLSHPKNPSNI
;
A
#
# COMPACT_ATOMS: atom_id res chain seq x y z
N PRO A 1 6.68 -72.08 -10.91
CA PRO A 1 5.91 -71.25 -9.94
C PRO A 1 6.61 -69.93 -9.55
N ILE A 2 7.88 -69.97 -9.15
CA ILE A 2 8.62 -68.79 -8.64
C ILE A 2 8.98 -67.78 -9.77
N GLN A 3 9.31 -68.26 -10.97
CA GLN A 3 9.59 -67.37 -12.12
C GLN A 3 8.37 -66.61 -12.64
N ILE A 4 7.17 -67.21 -12.55
CA ILE A 4 5.91 -66.53 -12.90
C ILE A 4 5.58 -65.46 -11.86
N TRP A 5 5.87 -65.74 -10.58
CA TRP A 5 5.64 -64.81 -9.48
C TRP A 5 6.53 -63.55 -9.58
N VAL A 6 7.80 -63.71 -9.94
CA VAL A 6 8.75 -62.59 -10.14
C VAL A 6 8.37 -61.77 -11.38
N SER A 7 7.95 -62.41 -12.48
CA SER A 7 7.56 -61.69 -13.69
C SER A 7 6.25 -60.90 -13.52
N VAL A 8 5.30 -61.42 -12.73
CA VAL A 8 4.06 -60.69 -12.39
C VAL A 8 4.34 -59.52 -11.45
N HIS A 9 5.23 -59.68 -10.45
CA HIS A 9 5.56 -58.58 -9.53
C HIS A 9 6.38 -57.48 -10.19
N VAL A 10 7.33 -57.81 -11.08
CA VAL A 10 8.10 -56.81 -11.83
C VAL A 10 7.19 -56.05 -12.80
N ASN A 11 6.28 -56.74 -13.49
CA ASN A 11 5.32 -56.07 -14.36
C ASN A 11 4.31 -55.23 -13.58
N LEU A 12 3.86 -55.65 -12.38
CA LEU A 12 3.02 -54.82 -11.52
C LEU A 12 3.78 -53.57 -11.03
N PHE A 13 5.07 -53.70 -10.72
CA PHE A 13 5.89 -52.58 -10.28
C PHE A 13 6.11 -51.57 -11.41
N PHE A 14 6.32 -52.03 -12.66
CA PHE A 14 6.38 -51.14 -13.82
C PHE A 14 5.01 -50.54 -14.19
N PHE A 15 3.91 -51.26 -14.00
CA PHE A 15 2.56 -50.73 -14.22
C PHE A 15 2.19 -49.67 -13.17
N PHE A 16 2.54 -49.89 -11.90
CA PHE A 16 2.36 -48.90 -10.83
C PHE A 16 3.32 -47.71 -10.96
N ALA A 17 4.58 -47.94 -11.33
CA ALA A 17 5.53 -46.86 -11.61
C ALA A 17 5.09 -46.04 -12.83
N SER A 18 4.56 -46.67 -13.89
CA SER A 18 4.01 -45.97 -15.06
C SER A 18 2.71 -45.22 -14.74
N THR A 19 1.87 -45.76 -13.85
CA THR A 19 0.63 -45.10 -13.39
C THR A 19 0.93 -43.92 -12.47
N ILE A 20 1.93 -44.02 -11.59
CA ILE A 20 2.39 -42.91 -10.74
C ILE A 20 3.11 -41.85 -11.59
N TYR A 21 3.96 -42.26 -12.55
CA TYR A 21 4.66 -41.35 -13.46
C TYR A 21 3.72 -40.64 -14.45
N ASN A 22 2.63 -41.29 -14.88
CA ASN A 22 1.58 -40.63 -15.68
C ASN A 22 0.62 -39.78 -14.84
N SER A 23 0.44 -40.06 -13.54
CA SER A 23 -0.35 -39.21 -12.65
C SER A 23 0.43 -37.98 -12.15
N SER A 24 1.76 -37.98 -12.25
CA SER A 24 2.65 -36.83 -11.96
C SER A 24 2.96 -35.95 -13.17
N ARG A 25 2.36 -36.23 -14.34
CA ARG A 25 2.45 -35.41 -15.56
C ARG A 25 1.21 -34.53 -15.78
N VAL A 26 0.67 -33.96 -14.70
CA VAL A 26 -0.17 -32.76 -14.82
C VAL A 26 0.77 -31.60 -15.16
N VAL A 27 0.89 -31.39 -16.46
CA VAL A 27 1.57 -30.28 -17.11
C VAL A 27 1.20 -28.95 -16.45
N LEU A 28 2.23 -28.29 -15.91
CA LEU A 28 2.51 -26.85 -16.00
C LEU A 28 1.37 -26.00 -16.58
N ASN A 29 0.41 -25.64 -15.74
CA ASN A 29 -0.47 -24.51 -15.99
C ASN A 29 -0.50 -23.69 -14.71
N SER A 30 0.14 -22.52 -14.76
CA SER A 30 -0.32 -21.40 -13.93
C SER A 30 -1.82 -21.20 -14.22
N PRO A 31 -2.69 -21.04 -13.21
CA PRO A 31 -4.09 -20.72 -13.45
C PRO A 31 -4.17 -19.26 -13.89
N PHE A 32 -3.88 -18.99 -15.17
CA PHE A 32 -4.24 -17.71 -15.77
C PHE A 32 -5.74 -17.73 -16.04
N SER A 33 -6.47 -16.98 -15.21
CA SER A 33 -7.62 -16.14 -15.54
C SER A 33 -8.49 -16.63 -16.71
N THR A 34 -9.68 -17.15 -16.39
CA THR A 34 -10.76 -17.43 -17.35
C THR A 34 -11.52 -16.14 -17.71
N HIS A 35 -10.81 -15.14 -18.24
CA HIS A 35 -11.40 -13.98 -18.90
C HIS A 35 -10.91 -13.91 -20.36
N PRO A 36 -11.69 -13.32 -21.29
CA PRO A 36 -11.39 -13.37 -22.72
C PRO A 36 -10.05 -12.69 -23.01
N THR A 37 -9.01 -13.51 -23.21
CA THR A 37 -7.67 -13.03 -23.54
C THR A 37 -7.69 -12.38 -24.93
N MET A 38 -7.38 -11.08 -25.00
CA MET A 38 -7.15 -10.42 -26.28
C MET A 38 -6.13 -11.23 -27.10
N LYS A 39 -6.48 -11.54 -28.35
CA LYS A 39 -5.57 -12.25 -29.27
C LYS A 39 -4.28 -11.42 -29.38
N PHE A 40 -3.13 -12.01 -29.06
CA PHE A 40 -1.84 -11.29 -29.07
C PHE A 40 -1.54 -10.54 -30.37
N GLY A 41 -1.98 -11.05 -31.52
CA GLY A 41 -1.84 -10.34 -32.80
C GLY A 41 -2.59 -9.00 -32.86
N HIS A 42 -3.68 -8.82 -32.11
CA HIS A 42 -4.37 -7.54 -31.95
C HIS A 42 -3.60 -6.61 -31.01
N GLN A 43 -3.13 -7.14 -29.87
CA GLN A 43 -2.30 -6.39 -28.93
C GLN A 43 -1.01 -5.87 -29.57
N LEU A 44 -0.35 -6.70 -30.39
CA LEU A 44 0.81 -6.29 -31.18
C LEU A 44 0.43 -5.10 -32.06
N LYS A 45 -0.57 -5.25 -32.94
CA LYS A 45 -1.00 -4.18 -33.85
C LYS A 45 -1.34 -2.85 -33.18
N THR A 46 -2.01 -2.86 -32.02
CA THR A 46 -2.40 -1.63 -31.31
C THR A 46 -1.24 -0.98 -30.55
N SER A 47 -0.19 -1.73 -30.22
CA SER A 47 0.91 -1.25 -29.34
C SER A 47 2.23 -1.01 -30.07
N LEU A 48 2.28 -1.24 -31.39
CA LEU A 48 3.48 -1.03 -32.21
C LEU A 48 3.83 0.47 -32.27
N TYR A 49 5.12 0.71 -32.35
CA TYR A 49 5.61 2.03 -32.73
C TYR A 49 5.67 2.12 -34.26
N GLU A 50 4.95 3.08 -34.85
CA GLU A 50 4.73 3.14 -36.30
C GLU A 50 6.04 3.25 -37.09
N GLU A 51 7.00 4.06 -36.62
CA GLU A 51 8.28 4.25 -37.32
C GLU A 51 9.15 2.98 -37.31
N TRP A 52 8.99 2.11 -36.32
CA TRP A 52 9.82 0.91 -36.18
C TRP A 52 9.11 -0.36 -36.65
N ASN A 53 7.92 -0.23 -37.25
CA ASN A 53 7.06 -1.35 -37.64
C ASN A 53 7.81 -2.45 -38.43
N PHE A 54 8.72 -2.08 -39.32
CA PHE A 54 9.51 -3.03 -40.12
C PHE A 54 10.47 -3.91 -39.29
N TYR A 55 11.01 -3.35 -38.20
CA TYR A 55 12.00 -4.04 -37.36
C TYR A 55 11.36 -4.98 -36.33
N TYR A 56 10.05 -4.88 -36.12
CA TYR A 56 9.33 -5.83 -35.27
C TYR A 56 9.30 -7.22 -35.88
N MET A 57 9.19 -8.22 -35.01
CA MET A 57 9.03 -9.61 -35.41
C MET A 57 7.71 -9.80 -36.17
N SER A 58 7.79 -10.40 -37.36
CA SER A 58 6.65 -10.67 -38.23
C SER A 58 5.79 -11.84 -37.74
N TYR A 59 5.11 -11.64 -36.60
CA TYR A 59 4.26 -12.65 -35.96
C TYR A 59 3.14 -13.17 -36.87
N VAL A 60 2.60 -12.30 -37.74
CA VAL A 60 1.53 -12.67 -38.67
C VAL A 60 2.04 -13.63 -39.74
N ASP A 61 3.23 -13.39 -40.27
CA ASP A 61 3.82 -14.20 -41.33
C ASP A 61 4.28 -15.55 -40.79
N LEU A 62 4.94 -15.57 -39.62
CA LEU A 62 5.29 -16.83 -38.93
C LEU A 62 4.03 -17.66 -38.61
N LYS A 63 2.96 -16.99 -38.17
CA LYS A 63 1.67 -17.67 -37.92
C LYS A 63 1.01 -18.16 -39.21
N ARG A 64 1.19 -17.46 -40.33
CA ARG A 64 0.67 -17.86 -41.64
C ARG A 64 1.45 -19.06 -42.15
N PHE A 65 2.77 -19.06 -42.01
CA PHE A 65 3.67 -20.18 -42.33
C PHE A 65 3.22 -21.47 -41.63
N LEU A 66 3.05 -21.41 -40.30
CA LEU A 66 2.56 -22.56 -39.51
C LEU A 66 1.20 -23.08 -40.00
N LYS A 67 0.28 -22.19 -40.39
CA LYS A 67 -1.06 -22.57 -40.82
C LYS A 67 -1.11 -23.16 -42.22
N LEU A 68 -0.28 -22.66 -43.14
CA LEU A 68 -0.23 -23.15 -44.52
C LEU A 68 0.35 -24.56 -44.56
N ARG A 69 1.50 -24.77 -43.91
CA ARG A 69 2.17 -26.08 -43.90
C ARG A 69 1.34 -27.17 -43.23
N LEU A 70 0.72 -26.85 -42.09
CA LEU A 70 -0.17 -27.78 -41.37
C LEU A 70 -1.49 -28.07 -42.11
N ALA A 71 -1.82 -27.29 -43.14
CA ALA A 71 -2.98 -27.55 -44.00
C ALA A 71 -2.63 -28.39 -45.23
N GLU A 72 -1.35 -28.41 -45.63
CA GLU A 72 -0.85 -29.16 -46.80
C GLU A 72 -0.44 -30.59 -46.42
N HIS A 73 0.26 -30.78 -45.29
CA HIS A 73 0.71 -32.08 -44.79
C HIS A 73 0.96 -32.05 -43.27
N ASP A 74 1.18 -33.23 -42.69
CA ASP A 74 1.72 -33.34 -41.33
C ASP A 74 3.11 -32.68 -41.24
N TRP A 75 3.48 -32.20 -40.06
CA TRP A 75 4.71 -31.43 -39.85
C TRP A 75 5.97 -32.29 -40.10
N THR A 76 6.79 -31.89 -41.07
CA THR A 76 8.01 -32.62 -41.48
C THR A 76 9.30 -31.97 -40.95
N GLU A 77 10.42 -32.70 -41.03
CA GLU A 77 11.76 -32.17 -40.66
C GLU A 77 12.19 -30.99 -41.54
N ASP A 78 11.77 -30.97 -42.81
CA ASP A 78 12.01 -29.87 -43.74
C ASP A 78 11.23 -28.60 -43.33
N ASP A 79 9.99 -28.76 -42.84
CA ASP A 79 9.19 -27.64 -42.30
C ASP A 79 9.76 -27.08 -41.01
N GLU A 80 10.25 -27.96 -40.12
CA GLU A 80 10.93 -27.58 -38.89
C GLU A 80 12.16 -26.75 -39.21
N SER A 81 13.00 -27.23 -40.14
CA SER A 81 14.20 -26.53 -40.59
C SER A 81 13.87 -25.16 -41.20
N GLY A 82 12.87 -25.09 -42.08
CA GLY A 82 12.42 -23.83 -42.68
C GLY A 82 11.83 -22.84 -41.68
N PHE A 83 11.09 -23.33 -40.68
CA PHE A 83 10.53 -22.49 -39.62
C PHE A 83 11.61 -21.95 -38.68
N VAL A 84 12.60 -22.79 -38.32
CA VAL A 84 13.77 -22.36 -37.52
C VAL A 84 14.58 -21.31 -38.25
N GLU A 85 14.82 -21.48 -39.56
CA GLU A 85 15.54 -20.50 -40.37
C GLU A 85 14.81 -19.15 -40.40
N GLN A 86 13.48 -19.16 -40.56
CA GLN A 86 12.68 -17.93 -40.55
C GLN A 86 12.69 -17.26 -39.17
N LEU A 87 12.60 -18.04 -38.09
CA LEU A 87 12.72 -17.52 -36.73
C LEU A 87 14.09 -16.94 -36.44
N GLU A 88 15.16 -17.54 -36.95
CA GLU A 88 16.53 -17.06 -36.79
C GLU A 88 16.78 -15.75 -37.55
N LYS A 89 16.25 -15.63 -38.78
CA LYS A 89 16.24 -14.36 -39.53
C LYS A 89 15.55 -13.24 -38.76
N GLU A 90 14.39 -13.54 -38.18
CA GLU A 90 13.64 -12.57 -37.37
C GLU A 90 14.37 -12.23 -36.06
N LEU A 91 15.02 -13.20 -35.41
CA LEU A 91 15.86 -12.99 -34.23
C LEU A 91 17.02 -12.04 -34.55
N ASP A 92 17.72 -12.27 -35.65
CA ASP A 92 18.85 -11.45 -36.07
C ASP A 92 18.44 -10.03 -36.42
N LYS A 93 17.31 -9.87 -37.12
CA LYS A 93 16.72 -8.56 -37.41
C LYS A 93 16.47 -7.75 -36.13
N VAL A 94 15.78 -8.35 -35.15
CA VAL A 94 15.44 -7.70 -33.88
C VAL A 94 16.70 -7.39 -33.08
N TYR A 95 17.63 -8.34 -32.99
CA TYR A 95 18.89 -8.18 -32.26
C TYR A 95 19.78 -7.09 -32.87
N SER A 96 19.94 -7.05 -34.19
CA SER A 96 20.75 -6.03 -34.85
C SER A 96 20.16 -4.63 -34.68
N PHE A 97 18.84 -4.50 -34.81
CA PHE A 97 18.17 -3.20 -34.66
C PHE A 97 18.30 -2.66 -33.25
N GLN A 98 18.04 -3.50 -32.24
CA GLN A 98 18.16 -3.12 -30.84
C GLN A 98 19.58 -2.64 -30.52
N ARG A 99 20.62 -3.33 -30.99
CA ARG A 99 22.03 -2.92 -30.78
C ARG A 99 22.37 -1.58 -31.43
N VAL A 100 21.91 -1.37 -32.67
CA VAL A 100 22.13 -0.09 -33.38
C VAL A 100 21.46 1.05 -32.62
N LYS A 101 20.20 0.89 -32.22
CA LYS A 101 19.45 1.91 -31.48
C LYS A 101 20.01 2.19 -30.09
N LEU A 102 20.45 1.16 -29.37
CA LEU A 102 21.15 1.36 -28.10
C LEU A 102 22.47 2.14 -28.28
N GLY A 103 23.23 1.81 -29.33
CA GLY A 103 24.46 2.54 -29.66
C GLY A 103 24.21 4.01 -30.00
N GLU A 104 23.13 4.29 -30.73
CA GLU A 104 22.67 5.65 -31.04
C GLU A 104 22.30 6.43 -29.77
N ILE A 105 21.48 5.84 -28.89
CA ILE A 105 21.10 6.44 -27.61
C ILE A 105 22.33 6.74 -26.74
N ASN A 106 23.26 5.80 -26.64
CA ASN A 106 24.50 6.02 -25.86
C ASN A 106 25.32 7.19 -26.41
N ARG A 107 25.50 7.28 -27.74
CA ARG A 107 26.23 8.40 -28.36
C ARG A 107 25.54 9.74 -28.11
N ARG A 108 24.20 9.78 -28.14
CA ARG A 108 23.43 10.99 -27.80
C ARG A 108 23.60 11.37 -26.33
N ILE A 109 23.57 10.41 -25.42
CA ILE A 109 23.84 10.66 -23.99
C ILE A 109 25.26 11.21 -23.79
N GLU A 110 26.27 10.64 -24.46
CA GLU A 110 27.65 11.13 -24.39
C GLU A 110 27.84 12.51 -25.03
N HIS A 111 27.04 12.85 -26.04
CA HIS A 111 27.05 14.17 -26.66
C HIS A 111 26.45 15.22 -25.71
N VAL A 112 25.24 14.97 -25.21
CA VAL A 112 24.58 15.84 -24.23
C VAL A 112 25.41 15.99 -22.96
N GLN A 113 26.05 14.91 -22.49
CA GLN A 113 26.94 14.99 -21.34
C GLN A 113 28.09 15.98 -21.57
N ARG A 114 28.72 15.96 -22.75
CA ARG A 114 29.80 16.89 -23.08
C ARG A 114 29.28 18.32 -23.17
N GLU A 115 28.14 18.54 -23.82
CA GLU A 115 27.54 19.88 -23.90
C GLU A 115 27.17 20.44 -22.52
N VAL A 116 26.61 19.62 -21.64
CA VAL A 116 26.34 19.99 -20.25
C VAL A 116 27.63 20.33 -19.50
N GLU A 117 28.70 19.55 -19.68
CA GLU A 117 29.99 19.82 -19.03
C GLU A 117 30.66 21.09 -19.57
N ASP A 118 30.55 21.37 -20.87
CA ASP A 118 31.09 22.55 -21.52
C ASP A 118 30.33 23.82 -21.11
N LEU A 119 29.00 23.77 -20.97
CA LEU A 119 28.19 24.90 -20.49
C LEU A 119 28.38 25.21 -18.99
N ILE A 120 28.76 24.20 -18.19
CA ILE A 120 29.00 24.38 -16.75
C ILE A 120 30.44 24.87 -16.48
N ARG A 121 31.38 24.62 -17.38
CA ARG A 121 32.74 25.16 -17.27
C ARG A 121 32.72 26.67 -17.53
N GLU A 122 32.94 27.45 -16.48
CA GLU A 122 32.97 28.92 -16.45
C GLU A 122 34.10 29.58 -17.28
N ASP A 123 34.73 28.88 -18.23
CA ASP A 123 35.91 29.35 -18.97
C ASP A 123 35.57 30.13 -20.26
N GLY A 124 34.30 30.42 -20.53
CA GLY A 124 33.84 31.15 -21.72
C GLY A 124 33.25 32.54 -21.40
N ASP A 125 33.50 33.51 -22.28
CA ASP A 125 32.93 34.88 -22.29
C ASP A 125 31.40 34.92 -22.50
N HIS A 126 30.74 33.75 -22.55
CA HIS A 126 29.32 33.57 -22.76
C HIS A 126 28.68 33.05 -21.46
N GLN A 127 27.87 33.90 -20.82
CA GLN A 127 26.97 33.42 -19.77
C GLN A 127 25.96 32.46 -20.39
N PRO A 128 25.83 31.22 -19.88
CA PRO A 128 24.90 30.26 -20.43
C PRO A 128 23.47 30.79 -20.30
N THR A 129 22.73 30.81 -21.41
CA THR A 129 21.38 31.40 -21.48
C THR A 129 20.36 30.41 -20.92
N GLU A 130 19.26 30.89 -20.33
CA GLU A 130 18.15 30.01 -19.89
C GLU A 130 17.58 29.17 -21.05
N ASP A 131 17.67 29.68 -22.28
CA ASP A 131 17.24 28.99 -23.50
C ASP A 131 18.13 27.76 -23.81
N ASP A 132 19.43 27.82 -23.52
CA ASP A 132 20.37 26.73 -23.78
C ASP A 132 20.07 25.53 -22.86
N PHE A 133 19.81 25.79 -21.57
CA PHE A 133 19.40 24.73 -20.63
C PHE A 133 18.02 24.16 -20.96
N THR A 134 17.11 24.99 -21.47
CA THR A 134 15.78 24.54 -21.89
C THR A 134 15.87 23.65 -23.13
N ALA A 135 16.75 23.96 -24.07
CA ALA A 135 17.02 23.13 -25.24
C ALA A 135 17.61 21.76 -24.83
N LEU A 136 18.57 21.74 -23.90
CA LEU A 136 19.13 20.50 -23.36
C LEU A 136 18.10 19.66 -22.59
N GLU A 137 17.21 20.30 -21.83
CA GLU A 137 16.11 19.61 -21.14
C GLU A 137 15.13 18.97 -22.14
N ALA A 138 14.84 19.66 -23.25
CA ALA A 138 14.05 19.11 -24.34
C ALA A 138 14.76 17.91 -24.99
N GLU A 139 16.05 18.01 -25.30
CA GLU A 139 16.80 16.89 -25.88
C GLU A 139 16.86 15.68 -24.93
N LEU A 140 17.13 15.89 -23.64
CA LEU A 140 17.07 14.84 -22.63
C LEU A 140 15.69 14.17 -22.58
N SER A 141 14.61 14.96 -22.74
CA SER A 141 13.25 14.44 -22.82
C SER A 141 13.02 13.57 -24.06
N HIS A 142 13.59 13.93 -25.21
CA HIS A 142 13.58 13.08 -26.41
C HIS A 142 14.37 11.77 -26.19
N ILE A 143 15.55 11.83 -25.58
CA ILE A 143 16.34 10.63 -25.26
C ILE A 143 15.57 9.71 -24.31
N ILE A 144 14.88 10.27 -23.31
CA ILE A 144 14.01 9.52 -22.40
C ILE A 144 12.89 8.80 -23.17
N ALA A 145 12.26 9.47 -24.15
CA ALA A 145 11.25 8.86 -25.00
C ALA A 145 11.83 7.71 -25.85
N ASP A 146 13.03 7.87 -26.41
CA ASP A 146 13.69 6.81 -27.18
C ASP A 146 14.03 5.58 -26.34
N VAL A 147 14.49 5.78 -25.09
CA VAL A 147 14.73 4.69 -24.14
C VAL A 147 13.43 3.96 -23.80
N HIS A 148 12.34 4.70 -23.59
CA HIS A 148 11.02 4.12 -23.36
C HIS A 148 10.57 3.26 -24.54
N ASP A 149 10.64 3.80 -25.76
CA ASP A 149 10.22 3.13 -26.98
C ASP A 149 11.07 1.87 -27.21
N LEU A 150 12.40 1.94 -26.99
CA LEU A 150 13.31 0.81 -27.13
C LEU A 150 13.01 -0.30 -26.12
N ALA A 151 12.75 0.04 -24.86
CA ALA A 151 12.37 -0.94 -23.86
C ALA A 151 11.04 -1.64 -24.21
N LYS A 152 10.06 -0.88 -24.71
CA LYS A 152 8.78 -1.41 -25.19
C LYS A 152 8.97 -2.34 -26.40
N PHE A 153 9.81 -1.95 -27.37
CA PHE A 153 10.19 -2.75 -28.53
C PHE A 153 10.78 -4.10 -28.11
N THR A 154 11.79 -4.08 -27.24
CA THR A 154 12.47 -5.27 -26.73
C THR A 154 11.49 -6.25 -26.07
N ARG A 155 10.62 -5.75 -25.18
CA ARG A 155 9.66 -6.60 -24.46
C ARG A 155 8.58 -7.20 -25.37
N LEU A 156 8.03 -6.40 -26.29
CA LEU A 156 7.00 -6.86 -27.24
C LEU A 156 7.54 -7.96 -28.14
N ASN A 157 8.76 -7.80 -28.67
CA ASN A 157 9.40 -8.80 -29.50
C ASN A 157 9.73 -10.07 -28.71
N TYR A 158 10.29 -9.96 -27.51
CA TYR A 158 10.56 -11.12 -26.65
C TYR A 158 9.28 -11.92 -26.34
N THR A 159 8.20 -11.23 -25.97
CA THR A 159 6.88 -11.85 -25.77
C THR A 159 6.38 -12.50 -27.06
N GLY A 160 6.63 -11.87 -28.20
CA GLY A 160 6.33 -12.40 -29.52
C GLY A 160 6.99 -13.74 -29.79
N PHE A 161 8.31 -13.84 -29.60
CA PHE A 161 9.07 -15.08 -29.75
C PHE A 161 8.50 -16.19 -28.85
N LEU A 162 8.28 -15.90 -27.56
CA LEU A 162 7.71 -16.90 -26.63
C LEU A 162 6.31 -17.36 -27.06
N LYS A 163 5.47 -16.46 -27.56
CA LYS A 163 4.11 -16.80 -28.00
C LYS A 163 4.08 -17.57 -29.31
N ILE A 164 4.98 -17.29 -30.26
CA ILE A 164 5.03 -18.06 -31.51
C ILE A 164 5.61 -19.45 -31.27
N ILE A 165 6.64 -19.59 -30.42
CA ILE A 165 7.21 -20.89 -30.02
C ILE A 165 6.17 -21.72 -29.27
N LYS A 166 5.49 -21.15 -28.27
CA LYS A 166 4.40 -21.85 -27.55
C LYS A 166 3.31 -22.32 -28.51
N LYS A 167 3.05 -21.54 -29.56
CA LYS A 167 2.05 -21.87 -30.56
C LYS A 167 2.51 -22.99 -31.48
N HIS A 168 3.77 -22.95 -31.94
CA HIS A 168 4.41 -24.02 -32.68
C HIS A 168 4.31 -25.34 -31.90
N ASP A 169 4.86 -25.39 -30.68
CA ASP A 169 4.90 -26.61 -29.86
C ASP A 169 3.50 -27.20 -29.61
N LYS A 170 2.48 -26.35 -29.48
CA LYS A 170 1.09 -26.79 -29.30
C LYS A 170 0.44 -27.32 -30.57
N GLN A 171 0.81 -26.82 -31.75
CA GLN A 171 0.18 -27.18 -33.02
C GLN A 171 0.90 -28.34 -33.73
N THR A 172 2.22 -28.40 -33.63
CA THR A 172 3.05 -29.42 -34.30
C THR A 172 3.30 -30.63 -33.41
N GLY A 173 3.32 -30.45 -32.08
CA GLY A 173 3.70 -31.49 -31.12
C GLY A 173 5.23 -31.67 -30.99
N TRP A 174 6.02 -30.95 -31.77
CA TRP A 174 7.48 -30.93 -31.71
C TRP A 174 7.95 -29.93 -30.64
N VAL A 175 8.99 -30.27 -29.88
CA VAL A 175 9.46 -29.45 -28.74
C VAL A 175 10.59 -28.53 -29.17
N MET A 176 10.26 -27.30 -29.59
CA MET A 176 11.27 -26.31 -30.03
C MET A 176 11.77 -25.41 -28.88
N LYS A 177 10.97 -25.21 -27.84
CA LYS A 177 11.23 -24.22 -26.79
C LYS A 177 12.63 -24.29 -26.15
N PRO A 178 13.19 -25.44 -25.73
CA PRO A 178 14.52 -25.49 -25.12
C PRO A 178 15.63 -25.10 -26.11
N MET A 179 15.57 -25.61 -27.34
CA MET A 179 16.55 -25.33 -28.40
C MET A 179 16.59 -23.84 -28.74
N PHE A 180 15.43 -23.22 -28.95
CA PHE A 180 15.39 -21.80 -29.28
C PHE A 180 15.73 -20.90 -28.09
N MET A 181 15.48 -21.35 -26.85
CA MET A 181 15.91 -20.60 -25.67
C MET A 181 17.43 -20.48 -25.58
N VAL A 182 18.18 -21.52 -25.98
CA VAL A 182 19.65 -21.44 -26.07
C VAL A 182 20.07 -20.37 -27.08
N ARG A 183 19.39 -20.30 -28.23
CA ARG A 183 19.66 -19.28 -29.26
C ARG A 183 19.31 -17.85 -28.79
N LEU A 184 18.17 -17.68 -28.12
CA LEU A 184 17.79 -16.41 -27.48
C LEU A 184 18.81 -15.97 -26.43
N ASN A 185 19.33 -16.92 -25.64
CA ASN A 185 20.37 -16.64 -24.64
C ASN A 185 21.72 -16.29 -25.28
N ALA A 186 22.04 -16.85 -26.45
CA ALA A 186 23.25 -16.54 -27.20
C ALA A 186 23.22 -15.13 -27.81
N LYS A 187 22.03 -14.65 -28.21
CA LYS A 187 21.79 -13.28 -28.73
C LYS A 187 20.80 -12.52 -27.83
N PRO A 188 21.20 -12.14 -26.60
CA PRO A 188 20.27 -11.61 -25.61
C PRO A 188 19.97 -10.12 -25.88
N PHE A 189 18.91 -9.81 -26.62
CA PHE A 189 18.40 -8.44 -26.77
C PHE A 189 17.53 -8.00 -25.57
N TYR A 190 17.08 -8.93 -24.73
CA TYR A 190 16.10 -8.70 -23.66
C TYR A 190 16.71 -8.59 -22.25
N ARG A 191 18.00 -8.89 -22.09
CA ARG A 191 18.70 -8.88 -20.78
C ARG A 191 19.39 -7.55 -20.47
N GLU A 192 19.15 -6.52 -21.28
CA GLU A 192 19.82 -5.24 -21.07
C GLU A 192 19.21 -4.49 -19.90
N ASN A 193 20.08 -4.14 -18.96
CA ASN A 193 19.73 -3.34 -17.81
C ASN A 193 19.76 -1.86 -18.20
N TYR A 194 18.60 -1.31 -18.57
CA TYR A 194 18.42 0.14 -18.78
C TYR A 194 18.68 0.96 -17.50
N ASP A 195 18.76 0.31 -16.33
CA ASP A 195 18.98 0.99 -15.04
C ASP A 195 20.26 1.83 -15.01
N ALA A 196 21.36 1.36 -15.63
CA ALA A 196 22.58 2.15 -15.71
C ALA A 196 22.39 3.42 -16.57
N LEU A 197 21.61 3.33 -17.65
CA LEU A 197 21.26 4.49 -18.48
C LEU A 197 20.33 5.44 -17.74
N VAL A 198 19.34 4.92 -17.01
CA VAL A 198 18.42 5.72 -16.19
C VAL A 198 19.20 6.50 -15.11
N VAL A 199 20.18 5.89 -14.45
CA VAL A 199 21.03 6.59 -13.46
C VAL A 199 21.86 7.69 -14.13
N ARG A 200 22.47 7.42 -15.29
CA ARG A 200 23.24 8.43 -16.05
C ARG A 200 22.34 9.59 -16.48
N LEU A 201 21.21 9.30 -17.11
CA LEU A 201 20.21 10.29 -17.53
C LEU A 201 19.72 11.12 -16.34
N SER A 202 19.47 10.47 -15.20
CA SER A 202 19.05 11.17 -13.99
C SER A 202 20.11 12.16 -13.51
N SER A 203 21.39 11.78 -13.55
CA SER A 203 22.47 12.68 -13.12
C SER A 203 22.62 13.88 -14.07
N LEU A 204 22.44 13.68 -15.37
CA LEU A 204 22.47 14.75 -16.37
C LEU A 204 21.27 15.70 -16.23
N TYR A 205 20.06 15.15 -16.09
CA TYR A 205 18.84 15.94 -15.90
C TYR A 205 18.91 16.81 -14.65
N ASP A 206 19.45 16.26 -13.56
CA ASP A 206 19.64 17.00 -12.30
C ASP A 206 20.68 18.11 -12.45
N ARG A 207 21.80 17.87 -13.15
CA ARG A 207 22.79 18.91 -13.46
C ARG A 207 22.21 20.05 -14.30
N VAL A 208 21.44 19.73 -15.34
CA VAL A 208 20.75 20.71 -16.19
C VAL A 208 19.75 21.51 -15.36
N ARG A 209 18.98 20.85 -14.50
CA ARG A 209 17.99 21.51 -13.63
C ARG A 209 18.62 22.47 -12.62
N LEU A 210 19.75 22.08 -12.04
CA LEU A 210 20.47 22.89 -11.07
C LEU A 210 21.34 23.98 -11.71
N ARG A 211 21.44 24.01 -13.05
CA ARG A 211 22.30 24.94 -13.78
C ARG A 211 23.76 24.86 -13.30
N GLY A 212 24.23 23.66 -12.98
CA GLY A 212 25.58 23.42 -12.44
C GLY A 212 25.79 23.78 -10.96
N LYS A 213 24.80 24.34 -10.26
CA LYS A 213 24.91 24.62 -8.82
C LYS A 213 24.80 23.34 -7.99
N ALA A 214 25.61 23.21 -6.93
CA ALA A 214 25.46 22.12 -5.98
C ALA A 214 24.11 22.22 -5.24
N HIS A 215 23.49 21.09 -4.90
CA HIS A 215 22.26 21.12 -4.09
C HIS A 215 22.51 21.82 -2.75
N GLY A 216 21.68 22.82 -2.45
CA GLY A 216 21.63 23.42 -1.13
C GLY A 216 20.95 22.46 -0.14
N GLY A 217 21.74 21.73 0.64
CA GLY A 217 21.26 20.94 1.79
C GLY A 217 21.62 19.47 1.75
N ASP A 218 21.85 18.90 2.94
CA ASP A 218 22.18 17.49 3.12
C ASP A 218 21.05 16.58 2.59
N ALA A 219 21.37 15.62 1.71
CA ALA A 219 20.40 14.66 1.16
C ALA A 219 19.69 13.83 2.27
N SER A 220 20.34 13.70 3.44
CA SER A 220 19.83 13.04 4.64
C SER A 220 19.09 13.99 5.60
N ALA A 221 19.28 15.31 5.48
CA ALA A 221 18.68 16.30 6.36
C ALA A 221 17.29 16.68 5.85
N GLY A 222 16.28 15.86 6.18
CA GLY A 222 14.92 16.37 6.23
C GLY A 222 14.90 17.49 7.27
N GLY A 223 14.79 18.74 6.84
CA GLY A 223 14.80 19.92 7.72
C GLY A 223 13.89 19.73 8.92
N LYS A 224 14.36 20.16 10.10
CA LYS A 224 13.61 20.20 11.37
C LYS A 224 12.47 21.23 11.30
N GLN A 225 11.54 21.09 10.35
CA GLN A 225 10.33 21.91 10.30
C GLN A 225 9.29 21.34 11.29
N ALA A 226 8.73 22.21 12.12
CA ALA A 226 8.05 21.83 13.36
C ALA A 226 6.65 21.20 13.20
N ALA A 227 5.99 21.35 12.05
CA ALA A 227 4.66 20.77 11.81
C ALA A 227 4.44 20.40 10.34
N PHE A 228 4.41 19.10 10.04
CA PHE A 228 4.08 18.56 8.72
C PHE A 228 3.28 17.26 8.87
N VAL A 229 2.46 16.96 7.87
CA VAL A 229 1.73 15.68 7.78
C VAL A 229 2.55 14.72 6.95
N ARG A 230 2.91 13.57 7.54
CA ARG A 230 3.58 12.47 6.81
C ARG A 230 2.54 11.46 6.38
N GLN A 231 2.47 11.23 5.07
CA GLN A 231 1.66 10.16 4.51
C GLN A 231 2.56 9.21 3.72
N THR A 232 2.40 7.91 3.94
CA THR A 232 3.11 6.88 3.17
C THR A 232 2.09 5.96 2.56
N THR A 233 2.08 5.89 1.23
CA THR A 233 1.18 5.05 0.45
C THR A 233 2.00 4.06 -0.38
N LYS A 234 1.42 2.88 -0.63
CA LYS A 234 2.04 1.80 -1.38
C LYS A 234 1.13 1.39 -2.52
N TYR A 235 1.74 1.13 -3.67
CA TYR A 235 1.06 0.77 -4.89
C TYR A 235 1.73 -0.44 -5.53
N TRP A 236 0.96 -1.26 -6.21
CA TRP A 236 1.47 -2.27 -7.13
C TRP A 236 1.58 -1.68 -8.52
N VAL A 237 2.64 -2.08 -9.22
CA VAL A 237 2.96 -1.65 -10.58
C VAL A 237 3.16 -2.90 -11.40
N HIS A 238 2.43 -3.02 -12.51
CA HIS A 238 2.62 -4.15 -13.41
C HIS A 238 4.03 -4.10 -14.01
N ALA A 239 4.66 -5.26 -14.25
CA ALA A 239 6.01 -5.33 -14.86
C ALA A 239 6.07 -4.57 -16.20
N ASP A 240 4.93 -4.50 -16.90
CA ASP A 240 4.79 -3.78 -18.15
C ASP A 240 4.98 -2.24 -18.04
N ASN A 241 4.74 -1.68 -16.86
CA ASN A 241 4.70 -0.23 -16.62
C ASN A 241 5.92 0.28 -15.86
N ILE A 242 6.84 -0.60 -15.45
CA ILE A 242 8.01 -0.25 -14.62
C ILE A 242 8.88 0.80 -15.30
N THR A 243 9.26 0.57 -16.56
CA THR A 243 10.16 1.48 -17.28
C THR A 243 9.52 2.85 -17.52
N GLU A 244 8.27 2.86 -17.98
CA GLU A 244 7.49 4.09 -18.16
C GLU A 244 7.40 4.89 -16.84
N LEU A 245 7.07 4.20 -15.74
CA LEU A 245 6.99 4.81 -14.42
C LEU A 245 8.33 5.40 -13.96
N LYS A 246 9.44 4.67 -14.11
CA LYS A 246 10.79 5.15 -13.73
C LYS A 246 11.11 6.45 -14.49
N LEU A 247 10.81 6.50 -15.78
CA LEU A 247 11.10 7.63 -16.65
C LEU A 247 10.20 8.85 -16.37
N ILE A 248 8.92 8.64 -16.05
CA ILE A 248 8.02 9.73 -15.60
C ILE A 248 8.53 10.34 -14.29
N ILE A 249 8.89 9.50 -13.31
CA ILE A 249 9.39 9.99 -12.01
C ILE A 249 10.71 10.74 -12.19
N LEU A 250 11.59 10.26 -13.08
CA LEU A 250 12.90 10.87 -13.36
C LEU A 250 12.80 12.33 -13.82
N LYS A 251 11.73 12.70 -14.56
CA LYS A 251 11.46 14.09 -14.96
C LYS A 251 11.26 15.03 -13.77
N HIS A 252 10.90 14.53 -12.60
CA HIS A 252 10.61 15.33 -11.41
C HIS A 252 11.58 15.09 -10.26
N LEU A 253 12.08 13.86 -10.08
CA LEU A 253 12.94 13.49 -8.96
C LEU A 253 14.15 12.70 -9.46
N PRO A 254 15.39 13.10 -9.12
CA PRO A 254 16.57 12.35 -9.49
C PRO A 254 16.68 11.05 -8.69
N VAL A 255 17.34 10.06 -9.28
CA VAL A 255 17.72 8.80 -8.64
C VAL A 255 18.78 9.09 -7.59
N LEU A 256 18.52 8.68 -6.36
CA LEU A 256 19.44 8.81 -5.24
C LEU A 256 20.54 7.75 -5.35
N VAL A 257 21.76 8.19 -5.63
CA VAL A 257 22.96 7.34 -5.64
C VAL A 257 23.65 7.43 -4.27
N PHE A 258 23.74 6.31 -3.55
CA PHE A 258 24.32 6.30 -2.19
C PHE A 258 25.82 6.60 -2.16
N ASN A 259 26.57 6.14 -3.16
CA ASN A 259 28.02 6.36 -3.30
C ASN A 259 28.33 6.95 -4.68
N PRO A 260 28.47 8.28 -4.81
CA PRO A 260 28.72 8.92 -6.10
C PRO A 260 30.12 8.59 -6.66
N ASN A 261 31.06 8.18 -5.81
CA ASN A 261 32.44 7.90 -6.19
C ASN A 261 32.65 6.51 -6.82
N LYS A 262 31.64 5.63 -6.78
CA LYS A 262 31.71 4.28 -7.33
C LYS A 262 30.84 4.22 -8.59
N GLN A 263 31.33 3.58 -9.65
CA GLN A 263 30.48 3.26 -10.80
C GLN A 263 29.33 2.35 -10.37
N PHE A 264 28.14 2.59 -10.93
CA PHE A 264 26.94 1.83 -10.60
C PHE A 264 27.11 0.35 -10.96
N ASP A 265 26.95 -0.52 -9.96
CA ASP A 265 26.79 -1.97 -10.15
C ASP A 265 25.33 -2.34 -9.84
N ALA A 266 24.75 -3.26 -10.61
CA ALA A 266 23.41 -3.78 -10.37
C ALA A 266 23.26 -4.34 -8.95
N GLN A 267 24.33 -4.93 -8.41
CA GLN A 267 24.35 -5.46 -7.04
C GLN A 267 24.09 -4.38 -5.99
N ASP A 268 24.47 -3.13 -6.21
CA ASP A 268 24.33 -2.04 -5.24
C ASP A 268 22.85 -1.68 -4.98
N SER A 269 21.96 -2.02 -5.92
CA SER A 269 20.51 -1.82 -5.78
C SER A 269 19.81 -2.91 -4.96
N ALA A 270 20.48 -4.05 -4.73
CA ALA A 270 19.91 -5.20 -4.07
C ALA A 270 19.71 -4.95 -2.57
N ILE A 271 18.52 -5.27 -2.07
CA ILE A 271 18.19 -5.21 -0.65
C ILE A 271 17.59 -6.55 -0.24
N THR A 272 18.25 -7.19 0.72
CA THR A 272 17.74 -8.42 1.32
C THR A 272 17.40 -8.19 2.78
N SER A 273 16.33 -8.82 3.25
CA SER A 273 15.92 -8.74 4.66
C SER A 273 15.40 -10.10 5.12
N ILE A 274 15.97 -10.63 6.20
CA ILE A 274 15.51 -11.84 6.86
C ILE A 274 14.57 -11.44 7.98
N TYR A 275 13.32 -11.88 7.91
CA TYR A 275 12.33 -11.67 8.95
C TYR A 275 12.32 -12.84 9.93
N PHE A 276 12.19 -12.48 11.20
CA PHE A 276 12.16 -13.42 12.30
C PHE A 276 10.73 -13.53 12.84
N ASP A 277 10.34 -14.72 13.23
CA ASP A 277 9.10 -15.02 13.94
C ASP A 277 9.28 -16.31 14.75
N ASN A 278 8.27 -16.71 15.51
CA ASN A 278 8.25 -17.97 16.23
C ASN A 278 7.24 -18.96 15.65
N ASP A 279 7.23 -20.16 16.21
CA ASP A 279 6.39 -21.28 15.74
C ASP A 279 4.88 -20.98 15.83
N ASP A 280 4.50 -20.05 16.73
CA ASP A 280 3.14 -19.52 16.91
C ASP A 280 2.79 -18.36 15.97
N PHE A 281 3.73 -17.86 15.16
CA PHE A 281 3.55 -16.71 14.27
C PHE A 281 3.08 -15.43 14.99
N GLN A 282 3.56 -15.19 16.22
CA GLN A 282 3.13 -14.08 17.06
C GLN A 282 3.42 -12.72 16.42
N LEU A 283 4.59 -12.54 15.79
CA LEU A 283 4.94 -11.28 15.14
C LEU A 283 4.10 -11.09 13.87
N TYR A 284 3.90 -12.14 13.06
CA TYR A 284 3.01 -12.12 11.91
C TYR A 284 1.59 -11.68 12.28
N LEU A 285 0.98 -12.33 13.26
CA LEU A 285 -0.39 -12.04 13.71
C LEU A 285 -0.51 -10.62 14.25
N GLY A 286 0.39 -10.21 15.16
CA GLY A 286 0.38 -8.86 15.70
C GLY A 286 0.55 -7.78 14.63
N ARG A 287 1.37 -8.03 13.60
CA ARG A 287 1.57 -7.10 12.46
C ARG A 287 0.40 -7.09 11.49
N LEU A 288 -0.31 -8.22 11.32
CA LEU A 288 -1.49 -8.34 10.47
C LEU A 288 -2.69 -7.64 11.10
N GLU A 289 -2.95 -7.92 12.37
CA GLU A 289 -4.00 -7.27 13.16
C GLU A 289 -3.65 -5.83 13.53
N LYS A 290 -2.36 -5.47 13.50
CA LYS A 290 -1.86 -4.16 13.91
C LYS A 290 -2.21 -3.87 15.37
N SER A 291 -1.85 -4.80 16.24
CA SER A 291 -1.96 -4.57 17.67
C SER A 291 -1.00 -3.48 18.13
N GLU A 292 -1.37 -2.78 19.20
CA GLU A 292 -0.51 -1.78 19.83
C GLU A 292 0.79 -2.44 20.31
N GLY A 293 1.93 -1.84 19.98
CA GLY A 293 3.25 -2.39 20.28
C GLY A 293 3.70 -3.55 19.38
N ALA A 294 2.96 -3.91 18.31
CA ALA A 294 3.33 -5.02 17.44
C ALA A 294 4.70 -4.83 16.77
N GLU A 295 5.62 -5.74 17.07
CA GLU A 295 6.99 -5.70 16.56
C GLU A 295 7.16 -6.46 15.25
N ALA A 296 8.06 -6.00 14.40
CA ALA A 296 8.61 -6.77 13.29
C ALA A 296 10.13 -6.62 13.32
N ILE A 297 10.83 -7.73 13.56
CA ILE A 297 12.29 -7.74 13.63
C ILE A 297 12.84 -8.38 12.37
N ARG A 298 13.87 -7.75 11.81
CA ARG A 298 14.54 -8.24 10.61
C ARG A 298 16.01 -7.86 10.57
N LEU A 299 16.83 -8.74 10.01
CA LEU A 299 18.22 -8.45 9.67
C LEU A 299 18.32 -8.11 8.19
N ARG A 300 18.94 -6.97 7.87
CA ARG A 300 19.01 -6.42 6.52
C ARG A 300 20.45 -6.13 6.13
N TRP A 301 20.80 -6.45 4.89
CA TRP A 301 22.01 -5.94 4.26
C TRP A 301 21.67 -5.27 2.92
N TYR A 302 22.60 -4.43 2.46
CA TYR A 302 22.51 -3.70 1.19
C TYR A 302 23.67 -4.17 0.31
N GLY A 303 23.42 -4.36 -0.98
CA GLY A 303 24.46 -4.78 -1.91
C GLY A 303 24.62 -6.30 -2.02
N GLY A 304 25.76 -6.70 -2.60
CA GLY A 304 26.15 -8.09 -2.76
C GLY A 304 26.57 -8.80 -1.46
N MET A 305 26.98 -10.06 -1.62
CA MET A 305 27.35 -10.95 -0.51
C MET A 305 28.70 -10.61 0.14
N SER A 306 29.48 -9.71 -0.46
CA SER A 306 30.75 -9.22 0.08
C SER A 306 30.57 -8.19 1.20
N ASN A 307 29.35 -7.71 1.43
CA ASN A 307 29.08 -6.72 2.47
C ASN A 307 29.01 -7.37 3.85
N ASN A 308 29.90 -6.94 4.76
CA ASN A 308 30.00 -7.45 6.12
C ASN A 308 29.13 -6.70 7.13
N GLU A 309 28.50 -5.58 6.74
CA GLU A 309 27.67 -4.76 7.63
C GLU A 309 26.20 -5.14 7.52
N ILE A 310 25.65 -5.68 8.61
CA ILE A 310 24.26 -6.12 8.73
C ILE A 310 23.51 -5.15 9.66
N PHE A 311 22.36 -4.65 9.22
CA PHE A 311 21.49 -3.83 10.04
C PHE A 311 20.43 -4.68 10.72
N VAL A 312 20.47 -4.74 12.04
CA VAL A 312 19.40 -5.30 12.86
C VAL A 312 18.32 -4.23 12.99
N GLU A 313 17.16 -4.44 12.36
CA GLU A 313 16.07 -3.48 12.34
C GLU A 313 14.85 -3.99 13.12
N ARG A 314 14.29 -3.13 13.97
CA ARG A 314 13.00 -3.35 14.62
C ARG A 314 12.00 -2.29 14.19
N LYS A 315 10.79 -2.72 13.85
CA LYS A 315 9.64 -1.85 13.61
C LYS A 315 8.58 -2.11 14.66
N THR A 316 8.24 -1.10 15.45
CA THR A 316 7.19 -1.17 16.45
C THR A 316 5.98 -0.40 15.95
N HIS A 317 4.83 -1.06 15.90
CA HIS A 317 3.57 -0.40 15.56
C HIS A 317 3.07 0.39 16.78
N ARG A 318 2.67 1.63 16.52
CA ARG A 318 1.88 2.46 17.43
C ARG A 318 0.59 2.83 16.73
N GLU A 319 -0.50 2.70 17.45
CA GLU A 319 -1.84 3.06 17.01
C GLU A 319 -2.06 4.57 17.03
N ASP A 320 -2.85 5.06 16.09
CA ASP A 320 -3.05 6.50 15.90
C ASP A 320 -3.66 7.19 17.14
N TRP A 321 -4.44 6.47 17.96
CA TRP A 321 -5.08 7.01 19.18
C TRP A 321 -4.08 7.28 20.31
N THR A 322 -2.91 6.62 20.30
CA THR A 322 -1.86 6.87 21.31
C THR A 322 -1.21 8.23 21.10
N GLY A 323 -1.37 8.84 19.91
CA GLY A 323 -0.64 10.02 19.48
C GLY A 323 0.81 9.74 19.10
N GLU A 324 1.33 8.55 19.38
CA GLU A 324 2.68 8.13 19.01
C GLU A 324 2.71 7.59 17.57
N LYS A 325 3.80 7.87 16.86
CA LYS A 325 4.02 7.33 15.50
C LYS A 325 4.73 5.99 15.59
N SER A 326 4.38 5.07 14.69
CA SER A 326 5.11 3.82 14.54
C SER A 326 6.61 4.07 14.32
N VAL A 327 7.47 3.47 15.15
CA VAL A 327 8.91 3.73 15.17
C VAL A 327 9.66 2.66 14.38
N LYS A 328 10.66 3.06 13.61
CA LYS A 328 11.65 2.17 13.00
C LYS A 328 13.00 2.52 13.60
N ALA A 329 13.61 1.56 14.28
CA ALA A 329 14.93 1.70 14.87
C ALA A 329 15.88 0.62 14.31
N ARG A 330 17.18 0.92 14.23
CA ARG A 330 18.19 -0.03 13.75
C ARG A 330 19.56 0.27 14.29
N PHE A 331 20.40 -0.77 14.41
CA PHE A 331 21.83 -0.64 14.70
C PHE A 331 22.65 -1.53 13.75
N PRO A 332 23.89 -1.13 13.40
CA PRO A 332 24.77 -1.95 12.58
C PRO A 332 25.47 -3.03 13.41
N LEU A 333 25.65 -4.20 12.82
CA LEU A 333 26.34 -5.36 13.39
C LEU A 333 27.17 -6.02 12.28
N LYS A 334 28.42 -6.41 12.60
CA LYS A 334 29.24 -7.15 11.63
C LYS A 334 28.72 -8.58 11.50
N GLU A 335 28.69 -9.13 10.29
CA GLU A 335 28.13 -10.46 10.00
C GLU A 335 28.67 -11.56 10.94
N LYS A 336 29.98 -11.56 11.21
CA LYS A 336 30.61 -12.53 12.11
C LYS A 336 30.05 -12.56 13.55
N TYR A 337 29.42 -11.48 14.01
CA TYR A 337 28.84 -11.38 15.34
C TYR A 337 27.33 -11.61 15.36
N VAL A 338 26.69 -11.86 14.21
CA VAL A 338 25.24 -12.02 14.13
C VAL A 338 24.76 -13.27 14.88
N ASN A 339 25.29 -14.45 14.56
CA ASN A 339 24.84 -15.68 15.25
C ASN A 339 25.13 -15.65 16.77
N PRO A 340 26.33 -15.25 17.23
CA PRO A 340 26.59 -15.10 18.67
C PRO A 340 25.65 -14.09 19.35
N PHE A 341 25.31 -12.99 18.67
CA PHE A 341 24.38 -12.00 19.20
C PHE A 341 22.96 -12.57 19.36
N LEU A 342 22.46 -13.31 18.37
CA LEU A 342 21.13 -13.92 18.41
C LEU A 342 21.02 -14.99 19.50
N ARG A 343 22.12 -15.69 19.83
CA ARG A 343 22.17 -16.67 20.93
C ARG A 343 22.37 -16.06 22.31
N GLY A 344 22.68 -14.77 22.42
CA GLY A 344 23.01 -14.13 23.70
C GLY A 344 24.46 -14.28 24.15
N GLU A 345 25.33 -14.92 23.36
CA GLU A 345 26.76 -15.11 23.67
C GLU A 345 27.59 -13.84 23.50
N TYR A 346 27.12 -12.91 22.65
CA TYR A 346 27.81 -11.67 22.36
C TYR A 346 26.99 -10.47 22.84
N THR A 347 27.56 -9.70 23.77
CA THR A 347 27.04 -8.40 24.19
C THR A 347 27.65 -7.29 23.33
N MET A 348 26.85 -6.28 23.03
CA MET A 348 27.28 -5.16 22.17
C MET A 348 28.10 -4.09 22.90
N GLU A 349 28.33 -4.23 24.21
CA GLU A 349 29.07 -3.27 25.03
C GLU A 349 30.44 -2.89 24.43
N PRO A 350 31.30 -3.82 23.96
CA PRO A 350 32.58 -3.44 23.37
C PRO A 350 32.43 -2.66 22.06
N ALA A 351 31.34 -2.89 21.32
CA ALA A 351 31.06 -2.16 20.08
C ALA A 351 30.55 -0.74 20.37
N PHE A 352 29.73 -0.56 21.41
CA PHE A 352 29.28 0.75 21.88
C PHE A 352 30.41 1.54 22.52
N GLN A 353 31.31 0.90 23.26
CA GLN A 353 32.50 1.55 23.81
C GLN A 353 33.40 2.13 22.72
N LYS A 354 33.64 1.38 21.64
CA LYS A 354 34.36 1.90 20.46
C LYS A 354 33.64 3.07 19.79
N MET A 355 32.31 3.07 19.78
CA MET A 355 31.53 4.21 19.26
C MET A 355 31.63 5.45 20.16
N ARG A 356 31.71 5.27 21.49
CA ARG A 356 31.95 6.35 22.46
C ARG A 356 33.36 6.94 22.28
N GLU A 357 34.38 6.09 22.19
CA GLU A 357 35.77 6.50 21.95
C GLU A 357 35.96 7.24 20.62
N ALA A 358 35.21 6.86 19.58
CA ALA A 358 35.26 7.53 18.28
C ALA A 358 34.65 8.94 18.26
N GLY A 359 33.85 9.31 19.26
CA GLY A 359 33.29 10.67 19.43
C GLY A 359 32.36 11.18 18.32
N LYS A 360 31.94 10.32 17.37
CA LYS A 360 31.13 10.74 16.20
C LYS A 360 29.63 10.89 16.49
N LYS A 361 29.12 10.32 17.58
CA LYS A 361 27.70 10.31 17.94
C LYS A 361 27.50 10.86 19.34
N SER A 362 26.33 11.43 19.61
CA SER A 362 25.99 11.93 20.95
C SER A 362 25.81 10.77 21.94
N GLU A 363 26.10 11.03 23.21
CA GLU A 363 26.02 10.02 24.28
C GLU A 363 24.59 9.44 24.41
N LYS A 364 23.57 10.30 24.30
CA LYS A 364 22.15 9.91 24.30
C LYS A 364 21.78 8.99 23.13
N GLU A 365 22.34 9.21 21.94
CA GLU A 365 22.09 8.33 20.80
C GLU A 365 22.71 6.95 21.02
N ILE A 366 23.87 6.90 21.67
CA ILE A 366 24.54 5.62 21.98
C ILE A 366 23.73 4.84 23.00
N GLU A 367 23.23 5.50 24.06
CA GLU A 367 22.33 4.87 25.04
C GLU A 367 21.05 4.32 24.41
N GLN A 368 20.43 5.07 23.48
CA GLN A 368 19.24 4.60 22.75
C GLN A 368 19.54 3.38 21.88
N LEU A 369 20.71 3.34 21.24
CA LEU A 369 21.13 2.17 20.45
C LEU A 369 21.44 0.96 21.33
N GLU A 370 21.97 1.19 22.52
CA GLU A 370 22.26 0.15 23.51
C GLU A 370 20.98 -0.46 24.06
N GLN A 371 20.02 0.36 24.47
CA GLN A 371 18.68 -0.08 24.86
C GLN A 371 18.00 -0.87 23.74
N LEU A 372 18.05 -0.37 22.51
CA LEU A 372 17.50 -1.09 21.35
C LEU A 372 18.14 -2.46 21.14
N ALA A 373 19.47 -2.58 21.28
CA ALA A 373 20.15 -3.85 21.11
C ALA A 373 19.77 -4.85 22.20
N GLN A 374 19.68 -4.40 23.46
CA GLN A 374 19.24 -5.22 24.60
C GLN A 374 17.79 -5.68 24.43
N GLU A 375 16.87 -4.79 24.06
CA GLU A 375 15.46 -5.13 23.86
C GLU A 375 15.27 -6.11 22.69
N VAL A 376 16.00 -5.93 21.59
CA VAL A 376 15.93 -6.86 20.45
C VAL A 376 16.48 -8.23 20.83
N GLN A 377 17.60 -8.30 21.54
CA GLN A 377 18.18 -9.57 22.00
C GLN A 377 17.24 -10.26 23.01
N TYR A 378 16.64 -9.50 23.92
CA TYR A 378 15.63 -10.00 24.86
C TYR A 378 14.40 -10.57 24.13
N SER A 379 13.87 -9.86 23.13
CA SER A 379 12.75 -10.36 22.30
C SER A 379 13.12 -11.61 21.50
N MET A 380 14.35 -11.70 20.98
CA MET A 380 14.85 -12.88 20.25
C MET A 380 14.85 -14.13 21.11
N ILE A 381 15.39 -14.02 22.33
CA ILE A 381 15.54 -15.16 23.25
C ILE A 381 14.19 -15.51 23.88
N THR A 382 13.49 -14.53 24.46
CA THR A 382 12.26 -14.77 25.23
C THR A 382 11.12 -15.32 24.38
N ARG A 383 11.06 -14.92 23.10
CA ARG A 383 10.02 -15.39 22.16
C ARG A 383 10.50 -16.51 21.25
N GLU A 384 11.73 -16.99 21.43
CA GLU A 384 12.36 -18.05 20.63
C GLU A 384 12.29 -17.80 19.12
N LEU A 385 12.64 -16.58 18.71
CA LEU A 385 12.51 -16.15 17.31
C LEU A 385 13.56 -16.83 16.42
N LYS A 386 13.11 -17.33 15.26
CA LYS A 386 13.95 -17.99 14.24
C LYS A 386 13.80 -17.27 12.90
N PRO A 387 14.75 -17.44 11.97
CA PRO A 387 14.58 -17.00 10.58
C PRO A 387 13.35 -17.68 9.95
N VAL A 388 12.40 -16.91 9.42
CA VAL A 388 11.17 -17.47 8.81
C VAL A 388 11.08 -17.17 7.33
N VAL A 389 11.19 -15.90 6.94
CA VAL A 389 11.06 -15.49 5.54
C VAL A 389 12.08 -14.43 5.15
N ARG A 390 12.77 -14.66 4.03
CA ARG A 390 13.60 -13.69 3.35
C ARG A 390 12.74 -12.88 2.39
N SER A 391 12.92 -11.56 2.36
CA SER A 391 12.46 -10.70 1.28
C SER A 391 13.67 -10.17 0.53
N PHE A 392 13.73 -10.41 -0.78
CA PHE A 392 14.71 -9.87 -1.71
C PHE A 392 14.02 -8.94 -2.71
N TYR A 393 14.65 -7.82 -3.06
CA TYR A 393 14.20 -6.94 -4.13
C TYR A 393 15.32 -5.95 -4.50
N ASN A 394 15.27 -5.40 -5.71
CA ASN A 394 16.10 -4.27 -6.11
C ASN A 394 15.34 -2.97 -5.89
N ARG A 395 16.01 -1.94 -5.36
CA ARG A 395 15.38 -0.65 -5.06
C ARG A 395 16.00 0.48 -5.87
N THR A 396 15.15 1.21 -6.57
CA THR A 396 15.47 2.55 -7.09
C THR A 396 14.78 3.59 -6.21
N ALA A 397 15.55 4.49 -5.60
CA ALA A 397 15.02 5.58 -4.79
C ALA A 397 15.11 6.90 -5.56
N PHE A 398 14.06 7.70 -5.52
CA PHE A 398 13.95 9.00 -6.18
C PHE A 398 13.69 10.07 -5.13
N GLN A 399 14.60 11.03 -5.02
CA GLN A 399 14.52 12.09 -4.04
C GLN A 399 15.39 13.27 -4.49
N LEU A 400 14.84 14.48 -4.38
CA LEU A 400 15.63 15.71 -4.47
C LEU A 400 16.45 15.90 -3.18
N PRO A 401 17.78 16.10 -3.25
CA PRO A 401 18.59 16.48 -2.10
C PRO A 401 18.05 17.78 -1.46
N GLY A 402 17.99 17.82 -0.13
CA GLY A 402 17.44 18.98 0.61
C GLY A 402 15.90 19.09 0.64
N ASP A 403 15.17 18.41 -0.26
CA ASP A 403 13.70 18.42 -0.28
C ASP A 403 13.10 17.11 0.26
N ALA A 404 12.22 17.23 1.25
CA ALA A 404 11.52 16.09 1.86
C ALA A 404 10.05 15.99 1.47
N ARG A 405 9.51 16.93 0.66
CA ARG A 405 8.08 17.00 0.29
C ARG A 405 7.60 15.72 -0.38
N VAL A 406 8.39 15.19 -1.31
CA VAL A 406 8.09 13.95 -2.03
C VAL A 406 9.34 13.07 -2.07
N ARG A 407 9.19 11.82 -1.62
CA ARG A 407 10.20 10.77 -1.76
C ARG A 407 9.54 9.52 -2.30
N ILE A 408 10.07 9.00 -3.40
CA ILE A 408 9.51 7.83 -4.06
C ILE A 408 10.55 6.71 -4.03
N SER A 409 10.11 5.48 -3.81
CA SER A 409 10.97 4.30 -4.05
C SER A 409 10.19 3.24 -4.81
N LEU A 410 10.84 2.64 -5.80
CA LEU A 410 10.30 1.54 -6.58
C LEU A 410 11.11 0.28 -6.28
N ASP A 411 10.41 -0.75 -5.79
CA ASP A 411 10.99 -2.07 -5.51
C ASP A 411 10.62 -3.04 -6.64
N THR A 412 11.62 -3.55 -7.35
CA THR A 412 11.49 -4.51 -8.48
C THR A 412 12.06 -5.88 -8.10
N GLU A 413 11.79 -6.91 -8.92
CA GLU A 413 12.24 -8.30 -8.70
C GLU A 413 11.89 -8.86 -7.30
N LEU A 414 10.76 -8.43 -6.74
CA LEU A 414 10.37 -8.77 -5.38
C LEU A 414 10.15 -10.28 -5.25
N SER A 415 10.95 -10.90 -4.38
CA SER A 415 10.92 -12.34 -4.11
C SER A 415 10.83 -12.59 -2.60
N MET A 416 9.93 -13.47 -2.21
CA MET A 416 9.84 -13.98 -0.84
C MET A 416 10.35 -15.42 -0.83
N ILE A 417 11.22 -15.76 0.11
CA ILE A 417 11.90 -17.05 0.16
C ILE A 417 11.81 -17.61 1.58
N ARG A 418 11.52 -18.91 1.72
CA ARG A 418 11.51 -19.60 3.01
C ARG A 418 12.92 -19.68 3.61
N GLU A 419 13.01 -19.35 4.89
CA GLU A 419 14.19 -19.51 5.74
C GLU A 419 13.91 -20.48 6.90
N ASP A 420 12.63 -20.75 7.18
CA ASP A 420 12.18 -21.62 8.27
C ASP A 420 12.55 -23.11 8.05
N ASN A 421 12.40 -23.89 9.11
CA ASN A 421 12.60 -25.34 9.13
C ASN A 421 11.31 -26.13 9.48
N TYR A 422 10.13 -25.53 9.27
CA TYR A 422 8.86 -26.08 9.76
C TYR A 422 8.35 -27.31 9.02
N ASP A 423 8.89 -27.62 7.85
CA ASP A 423 8.60 -28.82 7.08
C ASP A 423 9.62 -29.95 7.29
N GLY A 424 10.51 -29.79 8.29
CA GLY A 424 11.58 -30.75 8.59
C GLY A 424 12.80 -30.61 7.69
N ARG A 425 12.81 -29.67 6.72
CA ARG A 425 13.99 -29.36 5.92
C ARG A 425 14.79 -28.24 6.56
N GLU A 426 16.04 -28.52 6.88
CA GLU A 426 16.98 -27.49 7.34
C GLU A 426 17.41 -26.60 6.17
N ARG A 427 17.07 -25.30 6.24
CA ARG A 427 17.45 -24.28 5.26
C ARG A 427 18.61 -23.43 5.76
N SER A 428 18.36 -22.68 6.84
CA SER A 428 19.40 -21.85 7.48
C SER A 428 20.22 -22.62 8.52
N GLY A 429 19.75 -23.77 8.99
CA GLY A 429 20.37 -24.52 10.09
C GLY A 429 20.55 -23.61 11.31
N ASP A 430 21.74 -23.64 11.93
CA ASP A 430 22.12 -22.79 13.06
C ASP A 430 22.56 -21.37 12.64
N ASN A 431 22.47 -21.02 11.36
CA ASN A 431 22.84 -19.72 10.85
C ASN A 431 21.61 -18.79 10.73
N TRP A 432 21.84 -17.49 10.82
CA TRP A 432 20.80 -16.47 10.69
C TRP A 432 20.21 -16.32 9.28
N ARG A 433 20.82 -16.96 8.26
CA ARG A 433 20.37 -17.01 6.87
C ARG A 433 20.82 -18.30 6.19
N ARG A 434 20.07 -18.78 5.19
CA ARG A 434 20.55 -19.81 4.26
C ARG A 434 21.72 -19.32 3.40
N MET A 435 22.63 -20.24 3.09
CA MET A 435 23.91 -19.99 2.41
C MET A 435 23.96 -20.50 0.97
N ASP A 436 22.93 -21.21 0.51
CA ASP A 436 22.80 -21.75 -0.85
C ASP A 436 22.34 -20.71 -1.89
N ILE A 437 21.94 -19.52 -1.43
CA ILE A 437 21.55 -18.39 -2.27
C ILE A 437 22.16 -17.07 -1.78
N GLY A 438 22.48 -16.20 -2.73
CA GLY A 438 22.98 -14.85 -2.45
C GLY A 438 21.97 -13.78 -2.87
N ILE A 439 22.33 -13.06 -3.93
CA ILE A 439 21.54 -12.00 -4.57
C ILE A 439 21.23 -12.33 -6.05
N ASP A 440 21.41 -13.59 -6.42
CA ASP A 440 21.31 -14.15 -7.76
C ASP A 440 19.85 -14.43 -8.15
N TYR A 441 19.07 -13.35 -8.30
CA TYR A 441 17.74 -13.42 -8.88
C TYR A 441 17.78 -14.05 -10.29
N PRO A 442 16.87 -14.97 -10.66
CA PRO A 442 15.60 -15.33 -10.01
C PRO A 442 15.65 -16.55 -9.07
N PHE A 443 16.84 -16.91 -8.57
CA PHE A 443 17.07 -18.03 -7.66
C PHE A 443 16.56 -19.37 -8.22
N SER A 444 16.97 -19.72 -9.44
CA SER A 444 16.51 -20.93 -10.15
C SER A 444 16.94 -22.25 -9.50
N GLN A 445 17.91 -22.22 -8.59
CA GLN A 445 18.37 -23.37 -7.81
C GLN A 445 17.39 -23.77 -6.69
N LEU A 446 16.46 -22.88 -6.33
CA LEU A 446 15.50 -23.15 -5.27
C LEU A 446 14.30 -23.95 -5.77
N PRO A 447 13.73 -24.84 -4.94
CA PRO A 447 12.46 -25.47 -5.27
C PRO A 447 11.34 -24.43 -5.27
N ASP A 448 10.36 -24.60 -6.16
CA ASP A 448 9.24 -23.64 -6.29
C ASP A 448 8.36 -23.54 -5.02
N SER A 449 8.40 -24.55 -4.14
CA SER A 449 7.74 -24.51 -2.83
C SER A 449 8.37 -23.51 -1.85
N ASP A 450 9.64 -23.14 -2.06
CA ASP A 450 10.39 -22.30 -1.14
C ASP A 450 10.43 -20.84 -1.58
N ILE A 451 9.97 -20.52 -2.80
CA ILE A 451 10.07 -19.18 -3.37
C ILE A 451 8.74 -18.71 -3.96
N CYS A 452 8.33 -17.52 -3.54
CA CYS A 452 7.23 -16.78 -4.12
C CYS A 452 7.79 -15.58 -4.89
N ARG A 453 7.77 -15.68 -6.22
CA ARG A 453 8.17 -14.57 -7.12
C ARG A 453 6.97 -13.66 -7.30
N PHE A 454 7.04 -12.47 -6.71
CA PHE A 454 5.92 -11.55 -6.70
C PHE A 454 5.72 -10.95 -8.11
N PRO A 455 4.51 -10.99 -8.68
CA PRO A 455 4.27 -10.65 -10.09
C PRO A 455 4.35 -9.14 -10.40
N TYR A 456 4.33 -8.29 -9.37
CA TYR A 456 4.28 -6.84 -9.51
C TYR A 456 5.51 -6.17 -8.88
N ALA A 457 5.82 -4.94 -9.28
CA ALA A 457 6.71 -4.07 -8.53
C ALA A 457 5.93 -3.31 -7.44
N VAL A 458 6.62 -2.85 -6.40
CA VAL A 458 6.01 -2.10 -5.30
C VAL A 458 6.54 -0.67 -5.30
N LEU A 459 5.67 0.29 -5.62
CA LEU A 459 5.92 1.72 -5.52
C LEU A 459 5.53 2.21 -4.13
N GLU A 460 6.44 2.89 -3.43
CA GLU A 460 6.19 3.53 -2.15
C GLU A 460 6.37 5.05 -2.32
N VAL A 461 5.29 5.81 -2.11
CA VAL A 461 5.29 7.28 -2.17
C VAL A 461 5.18 7.82 -0.75
N LYS A 462 6.17 8.61 -0.34
CA LYS A 462 6.23 9.30 0.95
C LYS A 462 6.06 10.79 0.71
N LEU A 463 4.99 11.33 1.27
CA LEU A 463 4.66 12.74 1.23
C LEU A 463 4.92 13.36 2.60
N GLN A 464 5.54 14.52 2.59
CA GLN A 464 5.70 15.38 3.75
C GLN A 464 5.16 16.77 3.39
N THR A 465 3.86 16.96 3.54
CA THR A 465 3.20 18.23 3.22
C THR A 465 3.09 19.11 4.46
N GLN A 466 3.29 20.41 4.27
CA GLN A 466 2.99 21.41 5.31
C GLN A 466 1.47 21.50 5.50
N PHE A 467 1.03 21.89 6.69
CA PHE A 467 -0.39 22.00 6.99
C PHE A 467 -1.04 23.05 6.07
N GLY A 468 -2.06 22.65 5.31
CA GLY A 468 -2.75 23.53 4.35
C GLY A 468 -2.15 23.57 2.93
N GLN A 469 -1.05 22.86 2.66
CA GLN A 469 -0.51 22.70 1.32
C GLN A 469 -0.87 21.33 0.73
N GLU A 470 -1.26 21.34 -0.55
CA GLU A 470 -1.51 20.12 -1.31
C GLU A 470 -0.19 19.52 -1.85
N PRO A 471 -0.14 18.19 -2.04
CA PRO A 471 0.98 17.57 -2.71
C PRO A 471 1.09 18.04 -4.18
N PRO A 472 2.27 17.95 -4.80
CA PRO A 472 2.44 18.34 -6.20
C PRO A 472 1.48 17.59 -7.14
N GLU A 473 0.91 18.31 -8.11
CA GLU A 473 -0.12 17.81 -9.03
C GLU A 473 0.35 16.57 -9.82
N TRP A 474 1.58 16.55 -10.31
CA TRP A 474 2.13 15.37 -11.01
C TRP A 474 2.09 14.09 -10.15
N VAL A 475 2.18 14.20 -8.82
CA VAL A 475 2.07 13.06 -7.91
C VAL A 475 0.64 12.62 -7.75
N THR A 476 -0.32 13.56 -7.67
CA THR A 476 -1.74 13.23 -7.57
C THR A 476 -2.21 12.58 -8.87
N GLU A 477 -1.79 13.09 -10.04
CA GLU A 477 -2.04 12.47 -11.34
C GLU A 477 -1.43 11.08 -11.42
N LEU A 478 -0.17 10.91 -11.01
CA LEU A 478 0.51 9.63 -11.01
C LEU A 478 -0.23 8.57 -10.18
N ILE A 479 -0.70 8.95 -8.98
CA ILE A 479 -1.42 8.06 -8.06
C ILE A 479 -2.78 7.62 -8.63
N HIS A 480 -3.45 8.48 -9.39
CA HIS A 480 -4.76 8.19 -10.01
C HIS A 480 -4.63 7.59 -11.42
N SER A 481 -3.42 7.53 -11.98
CA SER A 481 -3.16 7.02 -13.31
C SER A 481 -3.42 5.50 -13.45
N HIS A 482 -3.41 5.05 -14.70
CA HIS A 482 -3.51 3.64 -15.06
C HIS A 482 -2.26 2.80 -14.72
N LEU A 483 -1.14 3.45 -14.36
CA LEU A 483 0.16 2.80 -14.13
C LEU A 483 0.24 2.07 -12.79
N VAL A 484 -0.55 2.52 -11.81
CA VAL A 484 -0.46 2.09 -10.40
C VAL A 484 -1.79 1.56 -9.88
N GLU A 485 -1.71 0.63 -8.93
CA GLU A 485 -2.86 0.17 -8.15
C GLU A 485 -2.61 0.32 -6.66
N ALA A 486 -3.50 1.04 -5.96
CA ALA A 486 -3.34 1.33 -4.54
C ALA A 486 -3.56 0.09 -3.68
N VAL A 487 -2.52 -0.34 -2.95
CA VAL A 487 -2.60 -1.43 -1.98
C VAL A 487 -2.11 -0.91 -0.63
N PRO A 488 -3.01 -0.28 0.15
CA PRO A 488 -2.64 0.40 1.38
C PRO A 488 -2.09 -0.60 2.39
N LYS A 489 -1.05 -0.17 3.12
CA LYS A 489 -0.45 -0.96 4.22
C LYS A 489 0.10 -2.34 3.80
N PHE A 490 0.37 -2.57 2.51
CA PHE A 490 1.03 -3.78 2.00
C PHE A 490 2.35 -4.08 2.74
N SER A 491 2.58 -5.34 3.11
CA SER A 491 3.78 -5.77 3.83
C SER A 491 4.39 -7.01 3.17
N LYS A 492 5.68 -6.91 2.83
CA LYS A 492 6.47 -8.01 2.26
C LYS A 492 6.54 -9.22 3.20
N PHE A 493 6.65 -8.96 4.51
CA PHE A 493 6.67 -9.99 5.55
C PHE A 493 5.35 -10.75 5.62
N ILE A 494 4.24 -10.01 5.74
CA ILE A 494 2.89 -10.60 5.83
C ILE A 494 2.60 -11.40 4.56
N HIS A 495 2.90 -10.86 3.39
CA HIS A 495 2.67 -11.57 2.13
C HIS A 495 3.55 -12.83 2.02
N GLY A 496 4.82 -12.75 2.39
CA GLY A 496 5.73 -13.90 2.36
C GLY A 496 5.24 -15.05 3.24
N VAL A 497 4.86 -14.76 4.50
CA VAL A 497 4.32 -15.77 5.42
C VAL A 497 2.97 -16.30 4.92
N SER A 498 2.05 -15.41 4.50
CA SER A 498 0.72 -15.84 4.06
C SER A 498 0.74 -16.72 2.81
N THR A 499 1.71 -16.52 1.91
CA THR A 499 1.80 -17.27 0.66
C THR A 499 2.62 -18.55 0.81
N LEU A 500 3.78 -18.50 1.48
CA LEU A 500 4.70 -19.65 1.58
C LEU A 500 4.34 -20.61 2.72
N LEU A 501 3.68 -20.10 3.77
CA LEU A 501 3.30 -20.86 4.97
C LEU A 501 1.78 -20.86 5.15
N GLU A 502 1.05 -20.88 4.03
CA GLU A 502 -0.42 -20.79 3.98
C GLU A 502 -1.10 -21.91 4.78
N ASN A 503 -0.47 -23.07 4.92
CA ASN A 503 -0.96 -24.22 5.67
C ASN A 503 -0.90 -24.04 7.20
N ARG A 504 -0.09 -23.10 7.70
CA ARG A 504 0.09 -22.85 9.15
C ARG A 504 -0.66 -21.62 9.64
N VAL A 505 -0.99 -20.68 8.75
CA VAL A 505 -1.70 -19.45 9.11
C VAL A 505 -3.20 -19.55 8.83
N GLN A 506 -4.01 -19.10 9.78
CA GLN A 506 -5.47 -19.06 9.65
C GLN A 506 -5.98 -17.70 9.16
N LEU A 507 -5.26 -16.63 9.49
CA LEU A 507 -5.63 -15.26 9.15
C LEU A 507 -4.79 -14.78 7.96
N LEU A 508 -5.45 -14.34 6.89
CA LEU A 508 -4.83 -13.92 5.63
C LEU A 508 -5.07 -12.43 5.36
N PRO A 509 -4.17 -11.73 4.66
CA PRO A 509 -4.36 -10.32 4.34
C PRO A 509 -5.40 -10.11 3.23
N PHE A 510 -6.07 -8.95 3.26
CA PHE A 510 -7.13 -8.60 2.31
C PHE A 510 -6.73 -8.56 0.82
N TRP A 511 -5.45 -8.36 0.52
CA TRP A 511 -4.97 -8.28 -0.87
C TRP A 511 -4.66 -9.65 -1.46
N LEU A 512 -4.62 -10.72 -0.66
CA LEU A 512 -4.29 -12.05 -1.17
C LEU A 512 -5.28 -12.54 -2.24
N PRO A 513 -6.61 -12.38 -2.09
CA PRO A 513 -7.57 -12.74 -3.14
C PRO A 513 -7.46 -11.88 -4.41
N GLN A 514 -6.83 -10.70 -4.33
CA GLN A 514 -6.63 -9.81 -5.49
C GLN A 514 -5.42 -10.24 -6.34
N MET A 515 -4.61 -11.19 -5.87
CA MET A 515 -3.41 -11.63 -6.58
C MET A 515 -3.70 -12.28 -7.95
N ASP A 516 -4.90 -12.83 -8.14
CA ASP A 516 -5.32 -13.47 -9.40
C ASP A 516 -5.92 -12.49 -10.42
N ILE A 517 -6.09 -11.21 -10.03
CA ILE A 517 -6.70 -10.18 -10.86
C ILE A 517 -5.61 -9.43 -11.64
N ASP A 518 -5.79 -9.26 -12.95
CA ASP A 518 -4.91 -8.42 -13.75
C ASP A 518 -5.14 -6.93 -13.43
N ILE A 519 -4.11 -6.29 -12.88
CA ILE A 519 -4.15 -4.89 -12.44
C ILE A 519 -4.03 -3.88 -13.59
N ARG A 520 -3.84 -4.34 -14.84
CA ARG A 520 -3.68 -3.45 -16.00
C ARG A 520 -4.98 -2.72 -16.31
N LYS A 521 -4.89 -1.40 -16.38
CA LYS A 521 -5.98 -0.48 -16.75
C LYS A 521 -5.71 0.10 -18.14
N PRO A 522 -6.77 0.47 -18.90
CA PRO A 522 -6.57 1.14 -20.18
C PRO A 522 -5.84 2.48 -19.98
N PRO A 523 -4.97 2.89 -20.92
CA PRO A 523 -4.24 4.13 -20.82
C PRO A 523 -5.19 5.32 -20.76
N THR A 524 -5.00 6.17 -19.76
CA THR A 524 -5.67 7.47 -19.62
C THR A 524 -5.04 8.46 -20.60
N THR A 525 -5.84 9.11 -21.45
CA THR A 525 -5.37 10.00 -22.53
C THR A 525 -4.60 11.24 -22.07
N SER A 526 -4.61 11.55 -20.77
CA SER A 526 -3.99 12.77 -20.19
C SER A 526 -2.60 12.56 -19.57
N PHE A 527 -2.17 11.33 -19.26
CA PHE A 527 -0.97 11.10 -18.45
C PHE A 527 -0.11 9.95 -19.00
N GLY A 528 1.14 10.25 -19.39
CA GLY A 528 2.11 9.30 -19.95
C GLY A 528 3.31 9.98 -20.62
N LEU A 529 4.25 9.19 -21.14
CA LEU A 529 5.38 9.69 -21.94
C LEU A 529 4.95 9.84 -23.41
N GLY A 530 4.65 11.07 -23.83
CA GLY A 530 4.51 11.43 -25.25
C GLY A 530 5.82 11.99 -25.80
N ARG A 531 6.10 11.75 -27.09
CA ARG A 531 7.16 12.49 -27.80
C ARG A 531 6.78 13.99 -27.81
N PRO A 532 7.71 14.91 -27.50
CA PRO A 532 7.50 16.31 -27.81
C PRO A 532 7.22 16.42 -29.32
N ARG A 533 6.11 17.08 -29.70
CA ARG A 533 5.81 17.30 -31.13
C ARG A 533 6.73 18.41 -31.61
N ASP A 534 7.58 18.10 -32.58
CA ASP A 534 8.32 19.13 -33.32
C ASP A 534 7.31 20.00 -34.08
N GLY A 535 7.16 21.25 -33.66
CA GLY A 535 6.33 22.25 -34.33
C GLY A 535 4.93 22.43 -33.72
N GLY A 536 4.84 23.23 -32.68
CA GLY A 536 3.59 23.79 -32.18
C GLY A 536 3.77 24.42 -30.80
N ASN A 537 3.83 25.75 -30.74
CA ASN A 537 4.02 26.59 -29.55
C ASN A 537 3.67 25.91 -28.22
N THR A 538 4.70 25.51 -27.50
CA THR A 538 4.62 25.07 -26.12
C THR A 538 4.37 26.29 -25.23
N SER A 539 3.12 26.50 -24.81
CA SER A 539 2.85 27.23 -23.57
C SER A 539 3.26 26.31 -22.41
N ILE A 540 4.55 26.32 -22.07
CA ILE A 540 5.03 25.82 -20.79
C ILE A 540 4.46 26.77 -19.74
N ALA A 541 3.60 26.26 -18.87
CA ALA A 541 3.13 26.97 -17.71
C ALA A 541 4.31 27.19 -16.76
N ALA A 542 5.03 28.29 -16.97
CA ALA A 542 5.95 28.85 -16.01
C ALA A 542 5.14 29.30 -14.78
N ALA A 543 5.58 28.86 -13.59
CA ALA A 543 5.04 29.33 -12.33
C ALA A 543 5.14 30.88 -12.26
N PRO A 544 4.05 31.63 -11.99
CA PRO A 544 4.16 33.07 -11.88
C PRO A 544 4.63 33.44 -10.47
N TYR A 545 5.87 33.92 -10.38
CA TYR A 545 6.27 34.86 -9.36
C TYR A 545 5.47 36.15 -9.55
N GLY A 546 4.81 36.62 -8.49
CA GLY A 546 3.96 37.81 -8.54
C GLY A 546 4.76 39.10 -8.73
N SER A 547 4.28 39.94 -9.65
CA SER A 547 4.52 41.38 -9.62
C SER A 547 3.28 42.10 -10.15
N ASN A 548 2.74 43.01 -9.35
CA ASN A 548 1.60 43.88 -9.65
C ASN A 548 1.85 44.77 -10.87
N SER A 549 0.87 44.88 -11.77
CA SER A 549 0.42 46.16 -12.32
C SER A 549 -0.92 46.03 -13.04
N SER A 550 -1.82 46.96 -12.73
CA SER A 550 -3.11 47.26 -13.36
C SER A 550 -3.00 47.52 -14.87
N ASP A 551 -3.94 47.02 -15.68
CA ASP A 551 -4.88 47.87 -16.43
C ASP A 551 -5.97 47.04 -17.15
N SER A 552 -7.09 47.71 -17.36
CA SER A 552 -8.34 47.36 -18.00
C SER A 552 -8.27 47.10 -19.51
N SER A 553 -9.14 46.22 -20.03
CA SER A 553 -10.12 46.54 -21.10
C SER A 553 -10.79 45.29 -21.70
N LYS A 554 -12.12 45.38 -21.84
CA LYS A 554 -13.00 44.50 -22.61
C LYS A 554 -12.82 44.77 -24.11
N VAL A 555 -12.85 43.74 -24.96
CA VAL A 555 -13.57 43.74 -26.27
C VAL A 555 -13.92 42.28 -26.65
N GLY A 556 -15.16 42.05 -27.10
CA GLY A 556 -15.66 40.76 -27.53
C GLY A 556 -15.56 40.50 -29.05
N GLY A 557 -15.96 39.30 -29.45
CA GLY A 557 -16.14 38.93 -30.87
C GLY A 557 -16.76 37.54 -30.99
N SER A 558 -17.97 37.48 -31.54
CA SER A 558 -18.81 36.28 -31.67
C SER A 558 -18.60 35.61 -33.04
N SER A 559 -18.81 34.30 -33.15
CA SER A 559 -19.53 33.70 -34.29
C SER A 559 -20.05 32.29 -33.99
N ARG A 560 -21.17 31.97 -34.64
CA ARG A 560 -22.27 31.07 -34.26
C ARG A 560 -22.41 29.90 -35.25
N GLY A 561 -22.97 28.78 -34.78
CA GLY A 561 -23.71 27.75 -35.56
C GLY A 561 -24.00 26.53 -34.66
N SER A 562 -25.12 26.46 -33.90
CA SER A 562 -26.47 25.97 -34.27
C SER A 562 -26.52 24.44 -34.56
N GLU A 563 -26.55 23.57 -33.54
CA GLU A 563 -27.71 22.89 -32.87
C GLU A 563 -28.24 21.59 -33.58
N PRO A 564 -28.79 20.56 -32.89
CA PRO A 564 -29.73 20.67 -31.76
C PRO A 564 -29.45 19.85 -30.49
N ASP A 565 -29.84 20.45 -29.36
CA ASP A 565 -29.91 19.93 -28.00
C ASP A 565 -31.15 19.03 -27.78
N ILE A 566 -30.97 17.97 -26.98
CA ILE A 566 -32.03 17.35 -26.17
C ILE A 566 -31.78 17.78 -24.73
N GLN A 567 -32.74 18.54 -24.19
CA GLN A 567 -32.67 19.26 -22.94
C GLN A 567 -33.10 18.37 -21.76
N VAL A 568 -32.21 18.14 -20.80
CA VAL A 568 -32.58 17.75 -19.42
C VAL A 568 -31.99 18.77 -18.48
N VAL A 569 -32.89 19.56 -17.90
CA VAL A 569 -32.63 20.67 -16.98
C VAL A 569 -32.02 20.14 -15.67
N ILE A 570 -30.83 20.61 -15.33
CA ILE A 570 -30.29 20.54 -13.97
C ILE A 570 -30.12 21.97 -13.49
N ASP A 571 -31.01 22.38 -12.58
CA ASP A 571 -30.92 23.62 -11.83
C ASP A 571 -29.71 23.59 -10.90
N GLN A 572 -28.82 24.55 -11.07
CA GLN A 572 -27.68 24.79 -10.20
C GLN A 572 -28.06 25.94 -9.25
N ARG A 573 -28.43 25.61 -8.01
CA ARG A 573 -28.33 26.55 -6.89
C ARG A 573 -27.63 25.90 -5.70
N SER A 574 -26.46 26.47 -5.45
CA SER A 574 -25.71 26.51 -4.21
C SER A 574 -26.60 26.63 -2.98
N SER A 575 -26.34 25.79 -1.98
CA SER A 575 -26.63 26.07 -0.58
C SER A 575 -25.49 25.52 0.27
N ASP A 576 -24.53 26.40 0.54
CA ASP A 576 -23.90 26.44 1.85
C ASP A 576 -25.01 26.52 2.90
N GLU A 577 -25.05 25.59 3.86
CA GLU A 577 -25.72 25.87 5.12
C GLU A 577 -25.11 25.03 6.25
N ARG A 578 -24.20 25.68 6.95
CA ARG A 578 -24.03 25.54 8.40
C ARG A 578 -25.41 25.72 9.04
N ALA A 579 -25.83 24.75 9.84
CA ALA A 579 -27.01 24.87 10.69
C ALA A 579 -26.85 26.01 11.70
N PRO A 580 -27.85 26.91 11.84
CA PRO A 580 -28.04 27.70 13.04
C PRO A 580 -29.23 27.20 13.86
N LEU A 581 -29.15 27.56 15.14
CA LEU A 581 -30.15 27.50 16.20
C LEU A 581 -31.57 27.94 15.78
N LEU A 582 -32.56 27.30 16.41
CA LEU A 582 -33.84 27.85 16.92
C LEU A 582 -34.58 28.90 16.06
N GLY A 583 -35.65 28.47 15.39
CA GLY A 583 -36.66 29.35 14.82
C GLY A 583 -37.81 29.62 15.79
N ALA A 584 -38.07 30.90 16.07
CA ALA A 584 -39.40 31.41 16.37
C ALA A 584 -39.60 32.73 15.61
N THR A 585 -40.80 32.84 15.04
CA THR A 585 -41.35 33.84 14.12
C THR A 585 -41.50 35.25 14.69
N GLY A 586 -41.30 36.28 13.85
CA GLY A 586 -42.08 37.54 13.94
C GLY A 586 -41.32 38.88 13.83
N THR A 587 -41.47 39.53 12.67
CA THR A 587 -41.74 40.97 12.44
C THR A 587 -40.75 42.10 12.87
N ASN A 588 -40.31 42.85 11.85
CA ASN A 588 -40.10 44.31 11.72
C ASN A 588 -39.39 45.13 12.83
N GLY A 589 -38.29 45.79 12.42
CA GLY A 589 -38.11 47.25 12.61
C GLY A 589 -37.12 47.74 13.68
N ASN A 590 -36.08 48.45 13.22
CA ASN A 590 -35.25 49.50 13.87
C ASN A 590 -34.41 49.15 15.12
N GLY A 591 -33.08 49.36 15.02
CA GLY A 591 -32.10 49.20 16.12
C GLY A 591 -32.02 50.38 17.10
N PRO A 592 -30.89 50.65 17.80
CA PRO A 592 -29.73 49.81 18.12
C PRO A 592 -29.42 49.70 19.65
N THR A 593 -28.34 48.98 20.00
CA THR A 593 -27.50 49.04 21.23
C THR A 593 -27.89 48.34 22.57
N LEU A 594 -26.82 47.86 23.22
CA LEU A 594 -26.52 47.64 24.65
C LEU A 594 -26.61 46.22 25.26
N ILE A 595 -25.66 46.01 26.18
CA ILE A 595 -25.21 44.85 26.96
C ILE A 595 -26.12 44.66 28.19
N GLU A 596 -26.47 43.43 28.61
CA GLU A 596 -26.47 42.97 30.04
C GLU A 596 -27.01 41.53 30.28
N GLU A 597 -26.71 41.04 31.49
CA GLU A 597 -26.86 39.70 32.09
C GLU A 597 -28.29 39.20 32.39
N GLY A 598 -28.42 37.87 32.61
CA GLY A 598 -29.17 37.28 33.74
C GLY A 598 -30.65 36.86 33.59
N GLY A 599 -30.96 35.56 33.83
CA GLY A 599 -32.11 35.15 34.66
C GLY A 599 -33.36 34.44 34.07
N ILE A 600 -33.57 33.17 34.51
CA ILE A 600 -34.80 32.53 35.08
C ILE A 600 -36.03 32.11 34.21
N MET A 601 -36.38 30.80 34.36
CA MET A 601 -37.66 30.03 34.18
C MET A 601 -38.59 30.23 32.96
N LYS A 602 -39.04 29.10 32.38
CA LYS A 602 -40.39 28.98 31.79
C LYS A 602 -41.03 27.59 31.98
N GLN A 603 -42.33 27.63 32.21
CA GLN A 603 -43.26 26.61 32.69
C GLN A 603 -43.63 25.52 31.67
N LEU A 604 -44.03 24.35 32.20
CA LEU A 604 -44.71 23.25 31.48
C LEU A 604 -46.20 23.55 31.24
N SER A 605 -46.75 23.07 30.12
CA SER A 605 -48.20 23.00 29.81
C SER A 605 -48.62 21.56 29.43
N PRO A 606 -49.84 21.08 29.80
CA PRO A 606 -50.16 19.66 29.95
C PRO A 606 -50.99 19.07 28.79
N ALA A 607 -50.46 19.07 27.55
CA ALA A 607 -51.17 18.51 26.38
C ALA A 607 -50.46 17.33 25.67
N GLY A 608 -49.29 16.89 26.13
CA GLY A 608 -48.49 15.85 25.46
C GLY A 608 -48.71 14.40 25.92
N LEU A 609 -49.53 14.15 26.94
CA LEU A 609 -49.58 12.86 27.64
C LEU A 609 -50.59 11.83 27.11
N ARG A 610 -51.37 12.14 26.05
CA ARG A 610 -52.46 11.25 25.57
C ARG A 610 -52.10 10.30 24.42
N ASN A 611 -50.93 10.43 23.79
CA ASN A 611 -50.54 9.58 22.65
C ASN A 611 -49.57 8.43 22.99
N LEU A 612 -49.32 8.14 24.27
CA LEU A 612 -48.35 7.13 24.71
C LEU A 612 -48.93 5.75 25.05
N PHE A 613 -50.25 5.53 24.94
CA PHE A 613 -50.91 4.31 25.48
C PHE A 613 -51.56 3.36 24.45
N HIS A 614 -51.17 3.39 23.18
CA HIS A 614 -51.62 2.37 22.21
C HIS A 614 -50.49 1.85 21.31
N LYS A 615 -49.61 1.01 21.87
CA LYS A 615 -48.88 -0.06 21.16
C LYS A 615 -48.10 -0.95 22.14
N SER A 616 -48.83 -1.76 22.92
CA SER A 616 -48.23 -2.79 23.79
C SER A 616 -49.08 -4.06 23.70
N LYS A 617 -48.97 -4.81 22.60
CA LYS A 617 -49.36 -6.22 22.47
C LYS A 617 -48.65 -6.87 21.27
N SER A 618 -47.35 -7.18 21.40
CA SER A 618 -46.68 -8.22 20.59
C SER A 618 -45.29 -8.62 21.13
N ALA A 619 -45.08 -8.54 22.45
CA ALA A 619 -43.81 -8.87 23.08
C ALA A 619 -43.92 -10.16 23.93
N PHE A 620 -44.30 -11.28 23.32
CA PHE A 620 -44.12 -12.60 23.96
C PHE A 620 -44.15 -13.74 22.95
N THR A 621 -42.99 -14.07 22.38
CA THR A 621 -42.60 -15.45 22.02
C THR A 621 -41.10 -15.48 21.69
N ARG A 622 -40.34 -16.24 22.46
CA ARG A 622 -38.93 -16.59 22.24
C ARG A 622 -38.88 -17.96 21.53
N ARG A 623 -38.03 -18.12 20.51
CA ARG A 623 -37.47 -19.42 20.08
C ARG A 623 -35.94 -19.27 19.92
N PRO A 624 -35.14 -20.32 20.18
CA PRO A 624 -33.68 -20.21 20.28
C PRO A 624 -33.00 -20.17 18.90
N ALA A 625 -31.75 -19.71 18.94
CA ALA A 625 -30.89 -19.39 17.81
C ALA A 625 -30.49 -20.59 16.94
N ASN A 626 -30.48 -20.38 15.63
CA ASN A 626 -29.55 -21.00 14.69
C ASN A 626 -28.89 -19.86 13.90
N TYR A 627 -27.58 -19.65 14.13
CA TYR A 627 -26.79 -18.67 13.40
C TYR A 627 -26.34 -19.29 12.07
N SER A 628 -27.01 -18.93 10.98
CA SER A 628 -26.46 -18.98 9.63
C SER A 628 -26.15 -17.54 9.19
N SER A 629 -24.95 -17.35 8.66
CA SER A 629 -24.40 -16.15 8.03
C SER A 629 -25.43 -15.25 7.34
N ILE A 630 -25.50 -13.97 7.76
CA ILE A 630 -26.25 -12.92 7.07
C ILE A 630 -25.27 -11.82 6.66
N SER A 631 -25.20 -11.58 5.35
CA SER A 631 -24.53 -10.46 4.69
C SER A 631 -25.04 -9.10 5.20
N PRO A 632 -24.21 -8.07 5.37
CA PRO A 632 -24.68 -6.73 5.68
C PRO A 632 -25.06 -5.99 4.39
N GLY A 633 -26.35 -5.73 4.23
CA GLY A 633 -26.87 -4.73 3.29
C GLY A 633 -27.36 -3.49 4.04
N GLY A 634 -27.01 -2.31 3.53
CA GLY A 634 -27.82 -1.09 3.67
C GLY A 634 -27.25 0.04 4.54
N GLY A 635 -26.30 0.80 4.01
CA GLY A 635 -25.88 2.11 4.53
C GLY A 635 -25.17 2.89 3.43
N GLN A 636 -25.93 3.70 2.69
CA GLN A 636 -25.52 4.34 1.44
C GLN A 636 -24.63 5.57 1.72
N GLY A 637 -23.32 5.42 1.47
CA GLY A 637 -22.35 6.51 1.42
C GLY A 637 -21.54 6.39 0.14
N ASN A 638 -21.52 7.45 -0.67
CA ASN A 638 -20.79 7.53 -1.94
C ASN A 638 -19.27 7.47 -1.72
N GLY A 639 -18.74 6.26 -1.69
CA GLY A 639 -17.36 5.93 -2.01
C GLY A 639 -17.41 4.67 -2.86
N THR A 640 -16.72 4.66 -4.00
CA THR A 640 -16.65 3.52 -4.92
C THR A 640 -15.95 2.33 -4.24
N ALA A 641 -16.68 1.60 -3.40
CA ALA A 641 -16.30 0.29 -2.93
C ALA A 641 -16.37 -0.67 -4.11
N LYS A 642 -15.23 -0.91 -4.76
CA LYS A 642 -15.07 -2.06 -5.65
C LYS A 642 -15.46 -3.31 -4.85
N SER A 643 -16.52 -3.98 -5.27
CA SER A 643 -16.92 -5.29 -4.79
C SER A 643 -15.71 -6.24 -4.89
N VAL A 644 -15.28 -6.78 -3.75
CA VAL A 644 -14.29 -7.87 -3.72
C VAL A 644 -14.89 -9.05 -4.47
N PRO A 645 -14.26 -9.59 -5.53
CA PRO A 645 -14.77 -10.79 -6.19
C PRO A 645 -14.78 -11.96 -5.20
N GLU A 646 -15.92 -12.64 -5.16
CA GLU A 646 -16.23 -13.76 -4.27
C GLU A 646 -15.46 -15.01 -4.72
N HIS A 647 -14.16 -15.06 -4.43
CA HIS A 647 -13.39 -16.29 -4.55
C HIS A 647 -13.58 -17.13 -3.28
N PRO A 648 -13.96 -18.42 -3.39
CA PRO A 648 -14.14 -19.27 -2.21
C PRO A 648 -12.79 -19.50 -1.53
N LEU A 649 -12.65 -18.98 -0.31
CA LEU A 649 -11.50 -19.22 0.54
C LEU A 649 -11.39 -20.71 0.92
N PRO A 650 -10.18 -21.24 1.15
CA PRO A 650 -10.02 -22.56 1.75
C PRO A 650 -10.77 -22.65 3.08
N PRO A 651 -11.42 -23.79 3.39
CA PRO A 651 -12.23 -23.94 4.59
C PRO A 651 -11.43 -23.66 5.86
N GLY A 652 -11.96 -22.78 6.72
CA GLY A 652 -11.35 -22.42 8.02
C GLY A 652 -10.44 -21.17 8.02
N LYS A 653 -10.17 -20.55 6.86
CA LYS A 653 -9.34 -19.33 6.78
C LYS A 653 -10.18 -18.05 6.81
N ARG A 654 -9.66 -17.00 7.46
CA ARG A 654 -10.32 -15.68 7.59
C ARG A 654 -9.48 -14.59 6.96
N ILE A 655 -10.13 -13.58 6.38
CA ILE A 655 -9.45 -12.39 5.83
C ILE A 655 -9.41 -11.29 6.89
N ALA A 656 -8.22 -10.80 7.22
CA ALA A 656 -8.05 -9.59 8.01
C ALA A 656 -8.28 -8.35 7.15
N LEU A 657 -9.45 -7.73 7.30
CA LEU A 657 -9.73 -6.41 6.76
C LEU A 657 -9.19 -5.33 7.71
N PRO A 658 -8.42 -4.35 7.21
CA PRO A 658 -7.91 -3.27 8.05
C PRO A 658 -9.05 -2.31 8.40
N VAL A 659 -9.71 -2.51 9.54
CA VAL A 659 -10.71 -1.57 10.06
C VAL A 659 -9.99 -0.37 10.69
N ARG A 660 -10.25 0.83 10.18
CA ARG A 660 -9.78 2.08 10.79
C ARG A 660 -10.81 2.53 11.82
N VAL A 661 -10.45 2.49 13.10
CA VAL A 661 -11.28 3.11 14.14
C VAL A 661 -10.98 4.61 14.12
N GLU A 662 -11.97 5.43 13.81
CA GLU A 662 -11.79 6.88 13.83
C GLU A 662 -11.70 7.40 15.28
N PRO A 663 -10.86 8.41 15.56
CA PRO A 663 -10.82 9.06 16.88
C PRO A 663 -12.21 9.56 17.34
N LYS A 664 -13.09 9.89 16.39
CA LYS A 664 -14.49 10.28 16.66
C LYS A 664 -15.26 9.23 17.44
N VAL A 665 -14.96 7.93 17.28
CA VAL A 665 -15.63 6.84 18.00
C VAL A 665 -15.26 6.87 19.49
N PHE A 666 -14.00 7.17 19.81
CA PHE A 666 -13.56 7.34 21.20
C PHE A 666 -14.17 8.60 21.82
N PHE A 667 -14.18 9.72 21.11
CA PHE A 667 -14.84 10.94 21.57
C PHE A 667 -16.36 10.77 21.72
N ALA A 668 -16.99 9.94 20.88
CA ALA A 668 -18.40 9.60 21.03
C ALA A 668 -18.64 8.78 22.31
N ASN A 669 -17.76 7.83 22.64
CA ASN A 669 -17.84 7.08 23.90
C ASN A 669 -17.68 8.00 25.12
N GLU A 670 -16.70 8.90 25.09
CA GLU A 670 -16.47 9.90 26.14
C GLU A 670 -17.67 10.84 26.30
N ARG A 671 -18.23 11.34 25.19
CA ARG A 671 -19.44 12.16 25.22
C ARG A 671 -20.62 11.42 25.84
N THR A 672 -20.82 10.14 25.51
CA THR A 672 -21.89 9.35 26.14
C THR A 672 -21.65 9.17 27.63
N PHE A 673 -20.42 8.91 28.07
CA PHE A 673 -20.07 8.83 29.49
C PHE A 673 -20.36 10.15 30.24
N LEU A 674 -19.93 11.29 29.68
CA LEU A 674 -20.19 12.60 30.25
C LEU A 674 -21.69 12.91 30.34
N SER A 675 -22.49 12.50 29.35
CA SER A 675 -23.94 12.68 29.40
C SER A 675 -24.62 11.89 30.52
N TRP A 676 -24.18 10.65 30.76
CA TRP A 676 -24.67 9.83 31.87
C TRP A 676 -24.25 10.38 33.24
N LEU A 677 -23.02 10.90 33.34
CA LEU A 677 -22.50 11.51 34.55
C LEU A 677 -23.23 12.82 34.87
N GLN A 678 -23.49 13.66 33.86
CA GLN A 678 -24.32 14.87 34.00
C GLN A 678 -25.70 14.53 34.56
N PHE A 679 -26.33 13.46 34.06
CA PHE A 679 -27.64 13.02 34.58
C PHE A 679 -27.58 12.57 36.04
N SER A 680 -26.54 11.82 36.42
CA SER A 680 -26.30 11.40 37.81
C SER A 680 -26.11 12.62 38.73
N VAL A 681 -25.36 13.65 38.29
CA VAL A 681 -25.15 14.91 39.03
C VAL A 681 -26.47 15.67 39.21
N ILE A 682 -27.31 15.75 38.18
CA ILE A 682 -28.64 16.40 38.27
C ILE A 682 -29.52 15.66 39.31
N LEU A 683 -29.57 14.33 39.26
CA LEU A 683 -30.31 13.53 40.26
C LEU A 683 -29.74 13.69 41.67
N GLY A 684 -28.42 13.76 41.81
CA GLY A 684 -27.74 14.01 43.08
C GLY A 684 -28.07 15.39 43.64
N GLY A 685 -28.06 16.43 42.79
CA GLY A 685 -28.46 17.78 43.15
C GLY A 685 -29.93 17.86 43.62
N LEU A 686 -30.82 17.13 42.95
CA LEU A 686 -32.22 17.02 43.36
C LEU A 686 -32.37 16.30 44.70
N ALA A 687 -31.58 15.25 44.95
CA ALA A 687 -31.55 14.56 46.24
C ALA A 687 -31.06 15.48 47.37
N VAL A 688 -29.98 16.24 47.16
CA VAL A 688 -29.46 17.21 48.13
C VAL A 688 -30.47 18.33 48.39
N GLY A 689 -31.15 18.83 47.36
CA GLY A 689 -32.23 19.80 47.51
C GLY A 689 -33.38 19.29 48.38
N LEU A 690 -33.77 18.02 48.20
CA LEU A 690 -34.78 17.37 49.03
C LEU A 690 -34.32 17.11 50.47
N LEU A 691 -33.02 16.94 50.72
CA LEU A 691 -32.47 16.84 52.08
C LEU A 691 -32.52 18.17 52.83
N ASN A 692 -32.19 19.27 52.16
CA ASN A 692 -32.13 20.59 52.78
C ASN A 692 -33.52 21.21 53.03
N PHE A 693 -34.49 20.94 52.15
CA PHE A 693 -35.81 21.59 52.19
C PHE A 693 -36.98 20.62 52.44
N GLY A 694 -36.72 19.33 52.69
CA GLY A 694 -37.76 18.29 52.78
C GLY A 694 -38.17 17.89 54.20
N ASP A 695 -39.45 17.55 54.35
CA ASP A 695 -40.02 16.88 55.54
C ASP A 695 -39.40 15.47 55.75
N GLN A 696 -39.79 14.73 56.80
CA GLN A 696 -39.34 13.33 56.99
C GLN A 696 -39.57 12.45 55.75
N ILE A 697 -40.66 12.66 55.00
CA ILE A 697 -40.95 11.97 53.74
C ILE A 697 -39.98 12.41 52.61
N GLY A 698 -39.57 13.68 52.61
CA GLY A 698 -38.57 14.23 51.69
C GLY A 698 -37.18 13.63 51.92
N ARG A 699 -36.79 13.39 53.18
CA ARG A 699 -35.54 12.72 53.54
C ARG A 699 -35.47 11.27 53.04
N ILE A 700 -36.57 10.52 53.17
CA ILE A 700 -36.66 9.14 52.62
C ILE A 700 -36.53 9.16 51.09
N SER A 701 -37.18 10.12 50.44
CA SER A 701 -37.14 10.26 48.98
C SER A 701 -35.76 10.67 48.49
N ALA A 702 -35.08 11.56 49.23
CA ALA A 702 -33.71 11.93 48.92
C ALA A 702 -32.74 10.75 49.03
N ALA A 703 -32.87 9.90 50.06
CA ALA A 703 -32.06 8.68 50.18
C ALA A 703 -32.25 7.75 48.96
N MET A 704 -33.49 7.60 48.46
CA MET A 704 -33.78 6.83 47.25
C MET A 704 -33.19 7.47 45.98
N PHE A 705 -33.28 8.80 45.82
CA PHE A 705 -32.68 9.50 44.68
C PHE A 705 -31.14 9.44 44.70
N THR A 706 -30.51 9.51 45.88
CA THR A 706 -29.05 9.33 46.02
C THR A 706 -28.64 7.92 45.62
N PHE A 707 -29.39 6.88 46.03
CA PHE A 707 -29.11 5.50 45.65
C PHE A 707 -29.22 5.28 44.12
N VAL A 708 -30.27 5.84 43.49
CA VAL A 708 -30.42 5.80 42.03
C VAL A 708 -29.29 6.56 41.34
N SER A 709 -28.93 7.75 41.82
CA SER A 709 -27.82 8.55 41.27
C SER A 709 -26.48 7.79 41.32
N MET A 710 -26.16 7.13 42.44
CA MET A 710 -24.96 6.29 42.57
C MET A 710 -24.99 5.06 41.65
N SER A 711 -26.16 4.42 41.51
CA SER A 711 -26.34 3.27 40.61
C SER A 711 -26.14 3.65 39.14
N VAL A 712 -26.65 4.81 38.73
CA VAL A 712 -26.47 5.36 37.38
C VAL A 712 -25.01 5.72 37.12
N MET A 713 -24.31 6.27 38.12
CA MET A 713 -22.88 6.56 38.02
C MET A 713 -22.05 5.29 37.83
N GLY A 714 -22.33 4.23 38.60
CA GLY A 714 -21.68 2.93 38.45
C GLY A 714 -21.95 2.30 37.08
N TYR A 715 -23.19 2.39 36.58
CA TYR A 715 -23.56 1.92 35.25
C TYR A 715 -22.85 2.68 34.12
N ALA A 716 -22.71 4.01 34.24
CA ALA A 716 -21.99 4.84 33.29
C ALA A 716 -20.50 4.42 33.18
N LEU A 717 -19.86 4.13 34.31
CA LEU A 717 -18.47 3.68 34.33
C LEU A 717 -18.33 2.28 33.71
N TYR A 718 -19.22 1.36 34.06
CA TYR A 718 -19.24 0.02 33.49
C TYR A 718 -19.41 0.05 31.95
N THR A 719 -20.41 0.78 31.46
CA THR A 719 -20.69 0.90 30.03
C THR A 719 -19.54 1.58 29.28
N PHE A 720 -18.89 2.60 29.87
CA PHE A 720 -17.72 3.24 29.29
C PHE A 720 -16.56 2.25 29.09
N HIS A 721 -16.22 1.46 30.11
CA HIS A 721 -15.15 0.46 30.02
C HIS A 721 -15.50 -0.70 29.08
N TRP A 722 -16.73 -1.21 29.16
CA TRP A 722 -17.21 -2.24 28.25
C TRP A 722 -17.12 -1.79 26.80
N ARG A 723 -17.63 -0.59 26.48
CA ARG A 723 -17.59 -0.03 25.12
C ARG A 723 -16.17 0.29 24.68
N ALA A 724 -15.32 0.81 25.57
CA ALA A 724 -13.91 1.07 25.28
C ALA A 724 -13.16 -0.23 24.93
N ASP A 725 -13.41 -1.32 25.65
CA ASP A 725 -12.80 -2.62 25.36
C ASP A 725 -13.33 -3.24 24.06
N HIS A 726 -14.62 -3.08 23.75
CA HIS A 726 -15.18 -3.50 22.46
C HIS A 726 -14.62 -2.70 21.27
N ILE A 727 -14.46 -1.39 21.42
CA ILE A 727 -13.83 -0.53 20.41
C ILE A 727 -12.35 -0.93 20.22
N ARG A 728 -11.65 -1.28 21.30
CA ARG A 728 -10.25 -1.77 21.25
C ARG A 728 -10.12 -3.10 20.52
N ARG A 729 -11.08 -4.01 20.71
CA ARG A 729 -11.11 -5.32 20.05
C ARG A 729 -11.62 -5.28 18.60
N ARG A 730 -12.08 -4.10 18.14
CA ARG A 730 -12.59 -3.85 16.78
C ARG A 730 -13.75 -4.77 16.38
N ASP A 731 -14.59 -5.14 17.35
CA ASP A 731 -15.74 -6.03 17.12
C ASP A 731 -16.81 -5.30 16.29
N ALA A 732 -17.25 -5.90 15.19
CA ALA A 732 -18.31 -5.37 14.33
C ALA A 732 -19.68 -5.62 14.97
N GLY A 733 -20.19 -4.63 15.70
CA GLY A 733 -21.53 -4.70 16.29
C GLY A 733 -22.14 -3.31 16.55
N PRO A 734 -23.47 -3.18 16.56
CA PRO A 734 -24.13 -1.97 17.02
C PRO A 734 -23.88 -1.81 18.52
N TYR A 735 -23.10 -0.79 18.92
CA TYR A 735 -22.81 -0.50 20.32
C TYR A 735 -23.97 0.23 21.03
N ASP A 736 -25.22 -0.05 20.67
CA ASP A 736 -26.38 0.67 21.18
C ASP A 736 -26.81 0.12 22.55
N ASP A 737 -26.82 1.01 23.55
CA ASP A 737 -27.35 0.68 24.87
C ASP A 737 -28.87 0.80 24.88
N ARG A 738 -29.54 -0.33 24.66
CA ARG A 738 -31.01 -0.43 24.70
C ARG A 738 -31.59 -0.57 26.11
N PHE A 739 -30.78 -0.95 27.10
CA PHE A 739 -31.26 -1.33 28.43
C PHE A 739 -31.12 -0.19 29.44
N GLY A 740 -30.05 0.60 29.35
CA GLY A 740 -29.75 1.69 30.29
C GLY A 740 -30.89 2.70 30.44
N PRO A 741 -31.33 3.36 29.35
CA PRO A 741 -32.38 4.39 29.44
C PRO A 741 -33.72 3.83 29.94
N THR A 742 -34.09 2.62 29.52
CA THR A 742 -35.33 1.97 29.96
C THR A 742 -35.30 1.66 31.45
N ALA A 743 -34.19 1.14 31.97
CA ALA A 743 -34.03 0.84 33.39
C ALA A 743 -34.11 2.11 34.23
N LEU A 744 -33.42 3.18 33.81
CA LEU A 744 -33.42 4.47 34.48
C LEU A 744 -34.83 5.08 34.57
N CYS A 745 -35.60 5.07 33.48
CA CYS A 745 -36.98 5.53 33.48
C CYS A 745 -37.86 4.71 34.45
N THR A 746 -37.73 3.39 34.46
CA THR A 746 -38.50 2.55 35.39
C THR A 746 -38.16 2.81 36.86
N PHE A 747 -36.89 3.01 37.20
CA PHE A 747 -36.49 3.34 38.57
C PHE A 747 -37.00 4.71 39.01
N LEU A 748 -36.94 5.72 38.14
CA LEU A 748 -37.48 7.04 38.45
C LEU A 748 -38.99 7.02 38.66
N ILE A 749 -39.74 6.30 37.83
CA ILE A 749 -41.19 6.12 38.02
C ILE A 749 -41.47 5.44 39.37
N LEU A 750 -40.71 4.41 39.72
CA LEU A 750 -40.87 3.70 40.99
C LEU A 750 -40.58 4.60 42.20
N VAL A 751 -39.52 5.42 42.17
CA VAL A 751 -39.22 6.38 43.24
C VAL A 751 -40.33 7.43 43.39
N VAL A 752 -40.87 7.93 42.28
CA VAL A 752 -42.00 8.89 42.30
C VAL A 752 -43.27 8.25 42.85
N LEU A 753 -43.58 7.01 42.46
CA LEU A 753 -44.74 6.27 42.98
C LEU A 753 -44.62 5.98 44.49
N ILE A 754 -43.42 5.61 44.96
CA ILE A 754 -43.16 5.41 46.39
C ILE A 754 -43.32 6.72 47.16
N ASN A 755 -42.80 7.84 46.63
CA ASN A 755 -42.99 9.16 47.24
C ASN A 755 -44.49 9.51 47.35
N PHE A 756 -45.26 9.26 46.29
CA PHE A 756 -46.70 9.51 46.26
C PHE A 756 -47.46 8.63 47.27
N TYR A 757 -47.12 7.34 47.33
CA TYR A 757 -47.71 6.39 48.28
C TYR A 757 -47.41 6.78 49.74
N LEU A 758 -46.18 7.15 50.05
CA LEU A 758 -45.77 7.59 51.39
C LEU A 758 -46.49 8.89 51.80
N ARG A 759 -46.78 9.78 50.84
CA ARG A 759 -47.56 11.00 51.08
C ARG A 759 -49.04 10.72 51.33
N LEU A 760 -49.63 9.74 50.65
CA LEU A 760 -51.04 9.37 50.85
C LEU A 760 -51.28 8.58 52.14
N SER A 761 -50.31 7.77 52.55
CA SER A 761 -50.41 6.95 53.77
C SER A 761 -50.13 7.71 55.06
N HIS A 762 -49.47 8.88 55.00
CA HIS A 762 -49.23 9.78 56.14
C HIS A 762 -49.70 11.22 55.83
N PRO A 763 -51.01 11.49 55.83
CA PRO A 763 -51.51 12.87 55.73
C PRO A 763 -51.07 13.69 56.97
N LYS A 764 -50.54 14.90 56.75
CA LYS A 764 -50.22 15.84 57.85
C LYS A 764 -51.53 16.17 58.60
N ASN A 765 -51.61 15.86 59.90
CA ASN A 765 -52.67 16.37 60.77
C ASN A 765 -52.53 17.90 60.88
N PRO A 766 -53.60 18.69 60.63
CA PRO A 766 -53.56 20.14 60.69
C PRO A 766 -53.68 20.62 62.14
N SER A 767 -52.66 20.41 62.95
CA SER A 767 -52.54 21.03 64.27
C SER A 767 -51.08 21.32 64.57
N ASN A 768 -50.57 22.38 63.95
CA ASN A 768 -49.53 23.31 64.41
C ASN A 768 -49.17 24.20 63.21
N ILE A 769 -49.99 25.23 63.02
CA ILE A 769 -49.57 26.50 62.40
C ILE A 769 -48.96 27.33 63.52
#